data_AF-A0A0F9KBS1-F1
#
_entry.id   AF-A0A0F9KBS1-F1
#
_cell.length_a   1.000
_cell.length_b   1.000
_cell.length_c   1.000
_cell.angle_alpha   90.00
_cell.angle_beta   90.00
_cell.angle_gamma   90.00
#
_symmetry.space_group_name_H-M   'P 1'
#
loop_
_entity.id
_entity.type
_entity.pdbx_description
1 polymer ?
#
loop_
_entity_poly.entity_id
_entity_poly.type
_entity_poly.pdbx_seq_one_letter_code
_entity_poly.pdbx_strand_id
1 'polypeptide(L)'
;MSASAELYAHAIIVGPGENWLTGWGYRKRHVVNQQAGAGANYQIAFKAYYGAGADGTETLGDTVTAGKVYCEGKCRTDFADIHFTEDDGDTELEYWLEEKIDSNYAIFWVKITGDLSAGNHTIYVYYGNAGASSSSDIDATFLHGDNFTWAPDYSASNPLFNTAVMPNVIKEGIAYWIYVGDVPASRIKRRVGTDETTWGAAATTGIVSKYCTVSRDGATWRMIYANLALTELRLATSNDGLTFTDQGVVLSLGAGGQFDDTVLSDPNEIKVDGIYYLYYVGGDGVTTTIGLATSATGGVGTYTRRGQILAEQGSGWENVALFDPYIVEYDTGKWMLWYSAHGDGVQRLGYATTDDLTAYSFDRSTGNPVFWPAAQEWENPNVINELTVLIEDSKYKIWYRGSGNNSGEIGYLTFDQDPITKLPTTLPMLGDYWHEEGGWSIDSGTKKNTQVADYAFMWDRVSFTNIVLEFILNRVSGTWSGGIWRVTDKSNLYLLEYSDGFPYTFKFYKRVANAYTQIGGSVTVGQLTAGVDYLISIRIIDEGGGLRVKADIDRTNKTNWLEGARTYNNGYPGIWNRATGTKFDDLRVRSYVDPEPTHGSWASEEGQVSLNLYTHAIIRQPASAELYAHVVIIHSEDLYAHAIIRQPTSVDLYAHVVIIHSEDLYAHAVIRQPDSADLYASFEAQVSLDLYAHAVIRQPDSADLYASFEVQISLDLYAHAVIRQPTSVDLYAHVEFIRSIELYAHAIIRNIGSAPPEVYGHGIIRNIGSAEAYGHAVIRQLTSLNLYAHVVIIHSEDLYAHAVIRQPASA
;
A
#
# COMPACT_ATOMS: atom_id res chain seq x y z
N MET A 1 -38.74 28.31 44.22
CA MET A 1 -37.30 28.32 43.87
C MET A 1 -37.08 27.17 42.92
N SER A 2 -37.24 27.43 41.62
CA SER A 2 -37.06 26.46 40.54
C SER A 2 -35.62 26.54 40.05
N ALA A 3 -34.84 25.47 40.23
CA ALA A 3 -33.57 25.33 39.52
C ALA A 3 -33.89 24.88 38.09
N SER A 4 -33.73 25.78 37.12
CA SER A 4 -33.69 25.46 35.70
C SER A 4 -32.34 24.79 35.41
N ALA A 5 -32.33 23.46 35.28
CA ALA A 5 -31.16 22.75 34.77
C ALA A 5 -31.30 22.64 33.25
N GLU A 6 -30.27 23.08 32.52
CA GLU A 6 -30.11 22.85 31.07
C GLU A 6 -30.18 21.35 30.76
N LEU A 7 -30.75 20.97 29.61
CA LEU A 7 -30.76 19.59 29.15
C LEU A 7 -29.87 19.42 27.91
N TYR A 8 -28.90 18.52 28.03
CA TYR A 8 -28.10 18.04 26.91
C TYR A 8 -28.63 16.67 26.51
N ALA A 9 -29.33 16.60 25.38
CA ALA A 9 -29.93 15.37 24.87
C ALA A 9 -29.20 14.94 23.58
N HIS A 10 -28.51 13.79 23.64
CA HIS A 10 -27.84 13.18 22.50
C HIS A 10 -28.47 11.81 22.19
N ALA A 11 -29.02 11.64 21.00
CA ALA A 11 -29.53 10.37 20.51
C ALA A 11 -28.70 9.92 19.31
N ILE A 12 -27.96 8.81 19.48
CA ILE A 12 -27.23 8.15 18.38
C ILE A 12 -27.99 6.87 18.05
N ILE A 13 -28.35 6.70 16.77
CA ILE A 13 -29.01 5.49 16.27
C ILE A 13 -28.13 4.92 15.16
N VAL A 14 -27.50 3.77 15.44
CA VAL A 14 -26.69 2.99 14.49
C VAL A 14 -27.45 1.71 14.17
N GLY A 15 -27.60 1.40 12.88
CA GLY A 15 -28.23 0.15 12.43
C GLY A 15 -27.45 -1.10 12.89
N PRO A 16 -28.09 -2.28 12.97
CA PRO A 16 -27.41 -3.51 13.38
C PRO A 16 -26.56 -4.04 12.21
N GLY A 17 -25.31 -3.58 12.11
CA GLY A 17 -24.25 -4.30 11.43
C GLY A 17 -23.34 -4.88 12.51
N GLU A 18 -23.20 -6.21 12.57
CA GLU A 18 -22.01 -6.77 13.21
C GLU A 18 -20.78 -6.17 12.50
N ASN A 19 -19.66 -5.99 13.20
CA ASN A 19 -18.41 -5.58 12.56
C ASN A 19 -18.03 -6.63 11.49
N TRP A 20 -18.00 -6.21 10.23
CA TRP A 20 -17.66 -7.03 9.05
C TRP A 20 -16.65 -6.27 8.20
N LEU A 21 -15.75 -6.98 7.53
CA LEU A 21 -14.93 -6.40 6.49
C LEU A 21 -15.83 -5.78 5.40
N THR A 22 -15.54 -4.55 5.01
CA THR A 22 -16.34 -3.81 4.03
C THR A 22 -16.33 -4.53 2.66
N GLY A 23 -17.50 -4.71 2.06
CA GLY A 23 -17.65 -5.31 0.73
C GLY A 23 -17.66 -6.84 0.69
N TRP A 24 -17.67 -7.53 1.85
CA TRP A 24 -17.67 -8.99 1.92
C TRP A 24 -19.05 -9.58 2.13
N GLY A 25 -19.49 -10.44 1.21
CA GLY A 25 -20.83 -11.03 1.25
C GLY A 25 -21.02 -12.16 2.28
N TYR A 26 -19.96 -12.90 2.63
CA TYR A 26 -20.05 -14.09 3.47
C TYR A 26 -18.86 -14.24 4.41
N ARG A 27 -19.11 -14.86 5.57
CA ARG A 27 -18.05 -15.32 6.48
C ARG A 27 -18.44 -16.60 7.22
N LYS A 28 -17.45 -17.27 7.79
CA LYS A 28 -17.63 -18.39 8.71
C LYS A 28 -16.76 -18.20 9.95
N ARG A 29 -17.36 -18.34 11.13
CA ARG A 29 -16.61 -18.32 12.40
C ARG A 29 -15.94 -19.66 12.65
N HIS A 30 -14.67 -19.63 13.04
CA HIS A 30 -13.88 -20.82 13.39
C HIS A 30 -13.18 -20.63 14.73
N VAL A 31 -13.10 -21.71 15.51
CA VAL A 31 -12.35 -21.74 16.78
C VAL A 31 -11.06 -22.53 16.60
N VAL A 32 -9.93 -21.90 16.90
CA VAL A 32 -8.65 -22.58 17.10
C VAL A 32 -8.55 -22.97 18.58
N ASN A 33 -8.31 -24.25 18.86
CA ASN A 33 -8.24 -24.72 20.25
C ASN A 33 -6.89 -24.35 20.88
N GLN A 34 -6.93 -24.06 22.18
CA GLN A 34 -5.76 -23.85 23.02
C GLN A 34 -4.77 -25.03 22.90
N GLN A 35 -3.49 -24.70 22.85
CA GLN A 35 -2.40 -25.66 23.00
C GLN A 35 -1.27 -25.08 23.84
N ALA A 36 -0.96 -25.76 24.96
CA ALA A 36 0.06 -25.31 25.89
C ALA A 36 1.44 -25.19 25.21
N GLY A 37 2.02 -23.99 25.23
CA GLY A 37 3.34 -23.72 24.64
C GLY A 37 3.31 -23.21 23.20
N ALA A 38 2.13 -23.03 22.59
CA ALA A 38 2.00 -22.42 21.27
C ALA A 38 2.33 -20.91 21.30
N GLY A 39 1.83 -20.19 22.30
CA GLY A 39 2.07 -18.75 22.45
C GLY A 39 1.25 -17.90 21.48
N ALA A 40 1.62 -16.64 21.33
CA ALA A 40 1.07 -15.71 20.35
C ALA A 40 1.75 -15.85 18.98
N ASN A 41 1.12 -15.30 17.93
CA ASN A 41 1.63 -15.28 16.55
C ASN A 41 1.91 -16.68 15.98
N TYR A 42 1.08 -17.67 16.31
CA TYR A 42 1.27 -19.05 15.87
C TYR A 42 0.67 -19.27 14.47
N GLN A 43 1.42 -19.89 13.57
CA GLN A 43 0.97 -20.18 12.20
C GLN A 43 0.16 -21.48 12.13
N ILE A 44 -1.06 -21.41 11.60
CA ILE A 44 -1.98 -22.56 11.48
C ILE A 44 -2.48 -22.71 10.05
N ALA A 45 -2.62 -23.96 9.59
CA ALA A 45 -3.08 -24.28 8.25
C ALA A 45 -4.61 -24.30 8.12
N PHE A 46 -5.11 -23.81 6.99
CA PHE A 46 -6.49 -23.92 6.55
C PHE A 46 -6.51 -24.43 5.11
N LYS A 47 -7.54 -25.20 4.76
CA LYS A 47 -7.81 -25.60 3.38
C LYS A 47 -9.22 -25.23 3.00
N ALA A 48 -9.31 -24.25 2.11
CA ALA A 48 -10.56 -23.76 1.55
C ALA A 48 -10.89 -24.53 0.28
N TYR A 49 -12.15 -24.92 0.14
CA TYR A 49 -12.70 -25.58 -1.03
C TYR A 49 -13.67 -24.64 -1.73
N TYR A 50 -13.53 -24.52 -3.05
CA TYR A 50 -14.44 -23.69 -3.85
C TYR A 50 -15.88 -24.20 -3.76
N GLY A 51 -16.09 -25.52 -3.87
CA GLY A 51 -17.41 -26.13 -3.93
C GLY A 51 -18.16 -26.23 -2.59
N ALA A 52 -19.24 -27.01 -2.61
CA ALA A 52 -20.07 -27.31 -1.44
C ALA A 52 -19.53 -28.49 -0.62
N GLY A 53 -19.72 -28.48 0.70
CA GLY A 53 -19.33 -29.59 1.55
C GLY A 53 -19.58 -29.37 3.04
N ALA A 54 -18.89 -30.16 3.87
CA ALA A 54 -18.98 -30.06 5.32
C ALA A 54 -17.67 -29.55 5.89
N ASP A 55 -17.71 -28.39 6.53
CA ASP A 55 -16.58 -27.81 7.25
C ASP A 55 -16.11 -28.73 8.38
N GLY A 56 -14.88 -28.55 8.82
CA GLY A 56 -14.30 -29.33 9.89
C GLY A 56 -12.79 -29.29 9.90
N THR A 57 -12.19 -30.46 9.96
CA THR A 57 -10.74 -30.63 10.02
C THR A 57 -10.31 -31.69 9.02
N GLU A 58 -9.14 -31.53 8.43
CA GLU A 58 -8.50 -32.56 7.61
C GLU A 58 -7.00 -32.59 7.86
N THR A 59 -6.35 -33.69 7.50
CA THR A 59 -4.89 -33.83 7.59
C THR A 59 -4.30 -33.65 6.20
N LEU A 60 -3.37 -32.71 6.06
CA LEU A 60 -2.56 -32.52 4.86
C LEU A 60 -1.37 -33.48 4.95
N GLY A 61 -1.40 -34.53 4.13
CA GLY A 61 -0.48 -35.67 4.26
C GLY A 61 -0.70 -36.39 5.59
N ASP A 62 0.38 -36.62 6.33
CA ASP A 62 0.38 -37.29 7.63
C ASP A 62 0.63 -36.34 8.81
N THR A 63 0.96 -35.07 8.55
CA THR A 63 1.73 -34.29 9.53
C THR A 63 1.24 -32.88 9.83
N VAL A 64 0.35 -32.32 9.02
CA VAL A 64 -0.26 -31.02 9.28
C VAL A 64 -1.77 -31.20 9.38
N THR A 65 -2.37 -30.72 10.46
CA THR A 65 -3.82 -30.68 10.63
C THR A 65 -4.32 -29.30 10.20
N ALA A 66 -5.25 -29.26 9.26
CA ALA A 66 -5.79 -28.02 8.70
C ALA A 66 -7.28 -27.86 8.96
N GLY A 67 -7.71 -26.62 9.12
CA GLY A 67 -9.11 -26.23 9.18
C GLY A 67 -9.72 -26.34 7.79
N LYS A 68 -10.72 -27.19 7.64
CA LYS A 68 -11.39 -27.43 6.36
C LYS A 68 -12.62 -26.54 6.24
N VAL A 69 -12.67 -25.70 5.21
CA VAL A 69 -13.80 -24.79 4.95
C VAL A 69 -14.28 -24.92 3.51
N TYR A 70 -15.59 -24.97 3.30
CA TYR A 70 -16.24 -24.93 1.99
C TYR A 70 -16.85 -23.55 1.74
N CYS A 71 -16.59 -22.96 0.58
CA CYS A 71 -17.06 -21.63 0.21
C CYS A 71 -18.35 -21.67 -0.63
N GLU A 72 -18.94 -22.85 -0.86
CA GLU A 72 -20.26 -23.03 -1.49
C GLU A 72 -20.38 -22.39 -2.89
N GLY A 73 -19.27 -22.28 -3.62
CA GLY A 73 -19.16 -21.66 -4.94
C GLY A 73 -19.17 -20.13 -4.93
N LYS A 74 -19.03 -19.51 -3.74
CA LYS A 74 -19.19 -18.07 -3.54
C LYS A 74 -17.88 -17.30 -3.48
N CYS A 75 -16.75 -17.95 -3.18
CA CYS A 75 -15.44 -17.35 -3.37
C CYS A 75 -15.10 -17.29 -4.87
N ARG A 76 -14.10 -16.51 -5.24
CA ARG A 76 -13.48 -16.51 -6.57
C ARG A 76 -12.77 -17.83 -6.83
N THR A 77 -12.68 -18.18 -8.11
CA THR A 77 -12.02 -19.41 -8.55
C THR A 77 -10.52 -19.43 -8.25
N ASP A 78 -9.88 -18.26 -8.12
CA ASP A 78 -8.47 -18.11 -7.79
C ASP A 78 -8.21 -17.93 -6.28
N PHE A 79 -9.26 -17.94 -5.47
CA PHE A 79 -9.26 -17.75 -4.01
C PHE A 79 -8.65 -16.44 -3.52
N ALA A 80 -8.55 -15.42 -4.39
CA ALA A 80 -8.00 -14.12 -4.03
C ALA A 80 -8.91 -13.33 -3.05
N ASP A 81 -10.19 -13.70 -2.97
CA ASP A 81 -11.16 -13.19 -2.00
C ASP A 81 -11.33 -14.19 -0.84
N ILE A 82 -10.24 -14.68 -0.26
CA ILE A 82 -10.29 -15.36 1.04
C ILE A 82 -9.41 -14.59 2.01
N HIS A 83 -10.05 -13.98 3.00
CA HIS A 83 -9.39 -13.19 4.04
C HIS A 83 -9.75 -13.73 5.42
N PHE A 84 -8.92 -13.41 6.40
CA PHE A 84 -9.06 -13.86 7.77
C PHE A 84 -9.07 -12.66 8.70
N THR A 85 -9.91 -12.68 9.74
CA THR A 85 -9.88 -11.65 10.80
C THR A 85 -9.87 -12.26 12.17
N GLU A 86 -9.51 -11.44 13.15
CA GLU A 86 -9.73 -11.70 14.57
C GLU A 86 -11.22 -11.82 14.92
N ASP A 87 -11.50 -12.09 16.20
CA ASP A 87 -12.85 -12.29 16.73
C ASP A 87 -13.75 -11.04 16.71
N ASP A 88 -13.16 -9.87 16.49
CA ASP A 88 -13.86 -8.62 16.27
C ASP A 88 -14.51 -8.50 14.88
N GLY A 89 -14.13 -9.36 13.93
CA GLY A 89 -14.66 -9.38 12.57
C GLY A 89 -14.10 -8.32 11.62
N ASP A 90 -13.14 -7.49 12.02
CA ASP A 90 -12.60 -6.37 11.22
C ASP A 90 -11.06 -6.30 11.22
N THR A 91 -10.39 -6.74 12.29
CA THR A 91 -8.92 -6.77 12.34
C THR A 91 -8.40 -7.92 11.48
N GLU A 92 -7.83 -7.60 10.31
CA GLU A 92 -7.25 -8.60 9.41
C GLU A 92 -6.04 -9.34 10.01
N LEU A 93 -5.96 -10.63 9.69
CA LEU A 93 -4.87 -11.52 10.07
C LEU A 93 -3.93 -11.75 8.89
N GLU A 94 -2.63 -11.74 9.16
CA GLU A 94 -1.61 -12.10 8.18
C GLU A 94 -1.78 -13.57 7.76
N TYR A 95 -1.74 -13.82 6.45
CA TYR A 95 -1.84 -15.16 5.90
C TYR A 95 -0.98 -15.33 4.64
N TRP A 96 -0.66 -16.59 4.32
CA TRP A 96 0.05 -16.97 3.12
C TRP A 96 -0.68 -18.09 2.38
N LEU A 97 -0.93 -17.90 1.09
CA LEU A 97 -1.47 -18.91 0.19
C LEU A 97 -0.33 -19.78 -0.31
N GLU A 98 -0.25 -21.01 0.21
CA GLU A 98 0.80 -21.97 -0.09
C GLU A 98 0.61 -22.68 -1.43
N GLU A 99 -0.62 -23.14 -1.68
CA GLU A 99 -0.93 -23.98 -2.84
C GLU A 99 -2.37 -23.73 -3.24
N LYS A 100 -2.66 -23.71 -4.54
CA LYS A 100 -4.04 -23.75 -5.01
C LYS A 100 -4.19 -24.53 -6.30
N ILE A 101 -5.39 -25.07 -6.47
CA ILE A 101 -5.93 -25.52 -7.75
C ILE A 101 -7.20 -24.71 -7.97
N ASP A 102 -7.18 -23.83 -8.97
CA ASP A 102 -8.30 -22.94 -9.27
C ASP A 102 -9.62 -23.72 -9.40
N SER A 103 -10.69 -23.14 -8.85
CA SER A 103 -12.04 -23.74 -8.77
C SER A 103 -12.12 -25.06 -7.99
N ASN A 104 -11.07 -25.45 -7.26
CA ASN A 104 -11.04 -26.68 -6.47
C ASN A 104 -10.71 -26.40 -5.00
N TYR A 105 -9.44 -26.09 -4.68
CA TYR A 105 -9.03 -25.77 -3.31
C TYR A 105 -7.84 -24.80 -3.26
N ALA A 106 -7.65 -24.18 -2.11
CA ALA A 106 -6.44 -23.45 -1.73
C ALA A 106 -6.03 -23.78 -0.28
N ILE A 107 -4.72 -23.88 -0.03
CA ILE A 107 -4.12 -24.06 1.30
C ILE A 107 -3.58 -22.72 1.76
N PHE A 108 -3.99 -22.30 2.95
CA PHE A 108 -3.58 -21.08 3.60
C PHE A 108 -2.86 -21.38 4.90
N TRP A 109 -1.83 -20.61 5.22
CA TRP A 109 -1.28 -20.50 6.56
C TRP A 109 -1.70 -19.16 7.14
N VAL A 110 -2.23 -19.15 8.35
CA VAL A 110 -2.75 -17.94 9.00
C VAL A 110 -2.02 -17.74 10.32
N LYS A 111 -1.51 -16.54 10.55
CA LYS A 111 -0.81 -16.15 11.77
C LYS A 111 -1.82 -15.68 12.81
N ILE A 112 -2.09 -16.52 13.79
CA ILE A 112 -3.01 -16.20 14.89
C ILE A 112 -2.30 -15.29 15.88
N THR A 113 -2.69 -14.02 16.00
CA THR A 113 -1.99 -13.08 16.90
C THR A 113 -2.26 -13.34 18.37
N GLY A 114 -3.43 -13.92 18.69
CA GLY A 114 -3.82 -14.33 20.04
C GLY A 114 -2.91 -15.40 20.66
N ASP A 115 -2.75 -15.39 21.98
CA ASP A 115 -1.96 -16.37 22.72
C ASP A 115 -2.71 -17.71 22.87
N LEU A 116 -2.38 -18.67 22.00
CA LEU A 116 -2.94 -20.01 22.01
C LEU A 116 -2.48 -20.88 23.19
N SER A 117 -1.54 -20.42 24.01
CA SER A 117 -1.26 -21.07 25.30
C SER A 117 -2.30 -20.69 26.36
N ALA A 118 -2.91 -19.51 26.25
CA ALA A 118 -3.79 -18.94 27.27
C ALA A 118 -5.26 -19.36 27.11
N GLY A 119 -5.72 -19.63 25.88
CA GLY A 119 -7.09 -20.05 25.62
C GLY A 119 -7.35 -20.42 24.16
N ASN A 120 -8.59 -20.80 23.88
CA ASN A 120 -9.08 -20.94 22.52
C ASN A 120 -9.18 -19.55 21.88
N HIS A 121 -8.93 -19.48 20.58
CA HIS A 121 -8.99 -18.24 19.82
C HIS A 121 -10.03 -18.34 18.71
N THR A 122 -10.83 -17.30 18.54
CA THR A 122 -11.88 -17.26 17.51
C THR A 122 -11.41 -16.38 16.36
N ILE A 123 -11.67 -16.82 15.13
CA ILE A 123 -11.40 -16.05 13.92
C ILE A 123 -12.60 -16.12 12.97
N TYR A 124 -12.63 -15.23 11.99
CA TYR A 124 -13.54 -15.33 10.85
C TYR A 124 -12.77 -15.59 9.56
N VAL A 125 -13.35 -16.44 8.69
CA VAL A 125 -12.92 -16.64 7.31
C VAL A 125 -13.94 -15.99 6.38
N TYR A 126 -13.53 -14.97 5.65
CA TYR A 126 -14.36 -14.20 4.73
C TYR A 126 -14.23 -14.68 3.28
N TYR A 127 -15.32 -14.61 2.51
CA TYR A 127 -15.38 -14.91 1.06
C TYR A 127 -16.56 -14.20 0.36
N GLY A 128 -16.50 -14.12 -0.97
CA GLY A 128 -17.55 -13.51 -1.79
C GLY A 128 -17.39 -12.02 -2.02
N ASN A 129 -16.16 -11.53 -2.06
CA ASN A 129 -15.83 -10.19 -2.52
C ASN A 129 -15.11 -10.28 -3.87
N ALA A 130 -15.86 -10.18 -4.97
CA ALA A 130 -15.29 -10.34 -6.32
C ALA A 130 -14.18 -9.32 -6.64
N GLY A 131 -14.19 -8.13 -6.00
CA GLY A 131 -13.21 -7.07 -6.21
C GLY A 131 -11.95 -7.18 -5.33
N ALA A 132 -11.90 -8.11 -4.38
CA ALA A 132 -10.76 -8.24 -3.47
C ALA A 132 -9.49 -8.72 -4.20
N SER A 133 -8.35 -8.16 -3.80
CA SER A 133 -7.02 -8.70 -4.10
C SER A 133 -6.53 -9.54 -2.93
N SER A 134 -5.76 -10.60 -3.21
CA SER A 134 -5.14 -11.40 -2.15
C SER A 134 -4.11 -10.57 -1.39
N SER A 135 -4.18 -10.57 -0.06
CA SER A 135 -3.17 -10.04 0.86
C SER A 135 -2.15 -11.10 1.30
N SER A 136 -2.02 -12.20 0.55
CA SER A 136 -1.13 -13.31 0.88
C SER A 136 0.34 -12.90 0.91
N ASP A 137 1.00 -13.04 2.06
CA ASP A 137 2.40 -12.66 2.28
C ASP A 137 3.13 -13.71 3.15
N ILE A 138 4.18 -14.33 2.61
CA ILE A 138 4.96 -15.37 3.30
C ILE A 138 5.79 -14.78 4.45
N ASP A 139 6.35 -13.58 4.26
CA ASP A 139 7.25 -12.92 5.20
C ASP A 139 6.47 -12.43 6.41
N ALA A 140 5.29 -11.82 6.19
CA ALA A 140 4.42 -11.34 7.26
C ALA A 140 3.83 -12.49 8.10
N THR A 141 3.56 -13.63 7.47
CA THR A 141 2.87 -14.78 8.09
C THR A 141 3.78 -15.60 9.01
N PHE A 142 5.01 -15.90 8.55
CA PHE A 142 5.91 -16.82 9.24
C PHE A 142 6.82 -16.12 10.26
N LEU A 143 7.54 -16.89 11.08
CA LEU A 143 8.58 -16.30 11.94
C LEU A 143 9.75 -15.77 11.09
N HIS A 144 9.94 -16.41 9.94
CA HIS A 144 10.80 -16.02 8.85
C HIS A 144 10.29 -16.72 7.59
N GLY A 145 10.04 -16.01 6.51
CA GLY A 145 9.59 -16.55 5.23
C GLY A 145 10.47 -15.99 4.11
N ASP A 146 10.63 -16.74 3.02
CA ASP A 146 11.23 -16.26 1.79
C ASP A 146 10.86 -17.20 0.62
N ASN A 147 10.11 -16.68 -0.36
CA ASN A 147 9.80 -17.38 -1.62
C ASN A 147 10.72 -16.94 -2.77
N PHE A 148 11.78 -16.20 -2.46
CA PHE A 148 12.83 -15.74 -3.36
C PHE A 148 12.33 -14.97 -4.60
N THR A 149 11.11 -14.41 -4.54
CA THR A 149 10.51 -13.63 -5.62
C THR A 149 10.97 -12.16 -5.66
N TRP A 150 11.71 -11.71 -4.64
CA TRP A 150 12.12 -10.31 -4.44
C TRP A 150 13.37 -9.88 -5.22
N ALA A 151 13.97 -10.77 -6.01
CA ALA A 151 15.17 -10.43 -6.77
C ALA A 151 14.82 -9.74 -8.09
N PRO A 152 15.62 -8.75 -8.55
CA PRO A 152 15.44 -8.19 -9.88
C PRO A 152 15.61 -9.27 -10.94
N ASP A 153 14.70 -9.28 -11.91
CA ASP A 153 14.80 -10.15 -13.08
C ASP A 153 15.83 -9.58 -14.05
N TYR A 154 16.91 -10.33 -14.29
CA TYR A 154 17.99 -9.92 -15.18
C TYR A 154 17.70 -10.36 -16.61
N SER A 155 17.93 -9.46 -17.57
CA SER A 155 17.88 -9.85 -18.98
C SER A 155 19.01 -10.82 -19.34
N ALA A 156 18.65 -11.90 -20.04
CA ALA A 156 19.61 -12.83 -20.63
C ALA A 156 20.51 -12.18 -21.71
N SER A 157 20.16 -10.97 -22.18
CA SER A 157 20.95 -10.20 -23.15
C SER A 157 21.98 -9.28 -22.49
N ASN A 158 22.10 -9.28 -21.16
CA ASN A 158 23.09 -8.47 -20.47
C ASN A 158 24.53 -8.94 -20.74
N PRO A 159 25.50 -8.01 -20.85
CA PRO A 159 25.29 -6.56 -20.99
C PRO A 159 24.75 -6.21 -22.38
N LEU A 160 23.82 -5.25 -22.42
CA LEU A 160 23.23 -4.74 -23.67
C LEU A 160 24.28 -3.99 -24.52
N PHE A 161 25.24 -3.35 -23.87
CA PHE A 161 26.33 -2.63 -24.52
C PHE A 161 27.65 -2.88 -23.80
N ASN A 162 28.75 -2.94 -24.57
CA ASN A 162 30.13 -3.11 -24.06
C ASN A 162 31.04 -1.89 -24.31
N THR A 163 30.51 -0.84 -24.93
CA THR A 163 31.28 0.37 -25.29
C THR A 163 30.45 1.65 -25.10
N ALA A 164 29.50 1.61 -24.17
CA ALA A 164 28.58 2.72 -23.90
C ALA A 164 28.39 2.91 -22.39
N VAL A 165 28.09 4.13 -21.99
CA VAL A 165 27.85 4.53 -20.58
C VAL A 165 26.65 5.47 -20.50
N MET A 166 26.18 5.75 -19.28
CA MET A 166 25.23 6.82 -18.98
C MET A 166 23.92 6.66 -19.79
N PRO A 167 23.21 5.53 -19.63
CA PRO A 167 21.94 5.32 -20.30
C PRO A 167 20.92 6.37 -19.86
N ASN A 168 20.34 7.08 -20.81
CA ASN A 168 19.09 7.80 -20.65
C ASN A 168 18.05 7.23 -21.63
N VAL A 169 17.07 6.51 -21.09
CA VAL A 169 16.02 5.84 -21.87
C VAL A 169 14.70 6.59 -21.76
N ILE A 170 14.05 6.78 -22.90
CA ILE A 170 12.69 7.30 -22.99
C ILE A 170 11.87 6.43 -23.94
N LYS A 171 10.55 6.47 -23.78
CA LYS A 171 9.61 5.84 -24.73
C LYS A 171 8.91 6.90 -25.57
N GLU A 172 8.88 6.68 -26.88
CA GLU A 172 8.20 7.54 -27.85
C GLU A 172 7.30 6.67 -28.75
N GLY A 173 5.99 6.72 -28.47
CA GLY A 173 5.03 5.81 -29.09
C GLY A 173 5.34 4.35 -28.74
N ILE A 174 5.63 3.54 -29.76
CA ILE A 174 5.99 2.12 -29.60
C ILE A 174 7.50 1.87 -29.53
N ALA A 175 8.32 2.92 -29.71
CA ALA A 175 9.77 2.79 -29.78
C ALA A 175 10.43 3.25 -28.48
N TYR A 176 11.52 2.58 -28.11
CA TYR A 176 12.41 3.06 -27.07
C TYR A 176 13.56 3.83 -27.69
N TRP A 177 13.92 4.98 -27.14
CA TRP A 177 15.12 5.71 -27.50
C TRP A 177 16.06 5.70 -26.31
N ILE A 178 17.30 5.28 -26.55
CA ILE A 178 18.37 5.37 -25.56
C ILE A 178 19.42 6.37 -26.02
N TYR A 179 19.73 7.31 -25.14
CA TYR A 179 20.85 8.22 -25.26
C TYR A 179 22.00 7.68 -24.41
N VAL A 180 23.16 7.50 -25.01
CA VAL A 180 24.35 6.96 -24.35
C VAL A 180 25.58 7.79 -24.67
N GLY A 181 26.54 7.83 -23.75
CA GLY A 181 27.89 8.28 -24.03
C GLY A 181 28.71 7.17 -24.69
N ASP A 182 29.26 7.40 -25.89
CA ASP A 182 30.22 6.46 -26.49
C ASP A 182 31.57 6.50 -25.74
N VAL A 183 32.23 5.35 -25.63
CA VAL A 183 33.60 5.23 -25.09
C VAL A 183 34.61 5.03 -26.24
N PRO A 184 35.76 5.73 -26.29
CA PRO A 184 36.30 6.68 -25.31
C PRO A 184 35.88 8.14 -25.52
N ALA A 185 35.05 8.43 -26.53
CA ALA A 185 34.69 9.79 -26.91
C ALA A 185 33.30 10.14 -26.37
N SER A 186 33.23 10.93 -25.28
CA SER A 186 32.03 11.44 -24.58
C SER A 186 31.09 12.29 -25.47
N ARG A 187 30.58 11.67 -26.53
CA ARG A 187 29.60 12.21 -27.48
C ARG A 187 28.32 11.47 -27.23
N ILE A 188 27.26 12.22 -26.96
CA ILE A 188 25.94 11.62 -26.74
C ILE A 188 25.43 11.10 -28.08
N LYS A 189 25.08 9.81 -28.12
CA LYS A 189 24.48 9.13 -29.25
C LYS A 189 23.07 8.69 -28.90
N ARG A 190 22.17 8.75 -29.87
CA ARG A 190 20.85 8.12 -29.77
C ARG A 190 20.83 6.79 -30.51
N ARG A 191 20.22 5.77 -29.92
CA ARG A 191 19.80 4.53 -30.60
C ARG A 191 18.30 4.36 -30.43
N VAL A 192 17.68 3.68 -31.38
CA VAL A 192 16.24 3.39 -31.37
C VAL A 192 16.05 1.89 -31.32
N GLY A 193 15.25 1.41 -30.37
CA GLY A 193 14.89 0.02 -30.17
C GLY A 193 13.39 -0.20 -30.35
N THR A 194 13.03 -1.44 -30.68
CA THR A 194 11.63 -1.91 -30.70
C THR A 194 11.21 -2.52 -29.36
N ASP A 195 12.17 -2.85 -28.51
CA ASP A 195 12.02 -3.38 -27.17
C ASP A 195 13.12 -2.82 -26.26
N GLU A 196 13.12 -3.23 -25.01
CA GLU A 196 13.99 -2.74 -23.93
C GLU A 196 15.46 -3.17 -24.05
N THR A 197 15.73 -4.16 -24.90
CA THR A 197 17.02 -4.87 -24.97
C THR A 197 17.68 -4.80 -26.35
N THR A 198 16.90 -4.56 -27.40
CA THR A 198 17.34 -4.60 -28.80
C THR A 198 17.44 -3.22 -29.39
N TRP A 199 18.66 -2.78 -29.71
CA TRP A 199 18.93 -1.41 -30.12
C TRP A 199 19.55 -1.31 -31.52
N GLY A 200 19.04 -0.36 -32.31
CA GLY A 200 19.55 -0.05 -33.64
C GLY A 200 20.90 0.69 -33.64
N ALA A 201 21.29 1.15 -34.83
CA ALA A 201 22.53 1.88 -35.05
C ALA A 201 22.56 3.21 -34.28
N ALA A 202 23.75 3.60 -33.80
CA ALA A 202 23.97 4.87 -33.12
C ALA A 202 23.92 6.06 -34.11
N ALA A 203 23.19 7.10 -33.73
CA ALA A 203 23.12 8.38 -34.43
C ALA A 203 23.66 9.50 -33.53
N THR A 204 24.37 10.49 -34.11
CA THR A 204 25.03 11.55 -33.34
C THR A 204 24.06 12.66 -32.97
N THR A 205 24.08 13.11 -31.72
CA THR A 205 23.17 14.19 -31.27
C THR A 205 23.69 15.60 -31.49
N GLY A 206 25.01 15.75 -31.62
CA GLY A 206 25.70 17.05 -31.68
C GLY A 206 26.19 17.55 -30.32
N ILE A 207 25.75 16.93 -29.21
CA ILE A 207 26.19 17.29 -27.85
C ILE A 207 27.37 16.42 -27.40
N VAL A 208 28.36 17.09 -26.80
CA VAL A 208 29.54 16.47 -26.21
C VAL A 208 29.42 16.60 -24.69
N SER A 209 29.09 15.50 -24.03
CA SER A 209 28.88 15.44 -22.59
C SER A 209 29.09 14.00 -22.11
N LYS A 210 29.22 13.87 -20.79
CA LYS A 210 29.14 12.60 -20.08
C LYS A 210 27.68 12.37 -19.66
N TYR A 211 27.15 13.27 -18.83
CA TYR A 211 25.85 13.10 -18.18
C TYR A 211 24.76 13.89 -18.88
N CYS A 212 23.67 13.23 -19.25
CA CYS A 212 22.48 13.90 -19.77
C CYS A 212 21.18 13.21 -19.39
N THR A 213 20.12 13.99 -19.34
CA THR A 213 18.73 13.52 -19.37
C THR A 213 18.02 14.17 -20.54
N VAL A 214 17.18 13.40 -21.23
CA VAL A 214 16.34 13.88 -22.31
C VAL A 214 14.88 13.77 -21.90
N SER A 215 14.13 14.85 -22.11
CA SER A 215 12.71 14.91 -21.84
C SER A 215 11.98 15.62 -22.98
N ARG A 216 10.64 15.51 -22.99
CA ARG A 216 9.78 16.14 -23.99
C ARG A 216 8.91 17.19 -23.32
N ASP A 217 8.85 18.37 -23.93
CA ASP A 217 7.98 19.47 -23.52
C ASP A 217 7.19 19.96 -24.73
N GLY A 218 5.96 19.45 -24.85
CA GLY A 218 5.13 19.64 -26.04
C GLY A 218 5.80 19.10 -27.30
N ALA A 219 6.06 19.99 -28.27
CA ALA A 219 6.70 19.63 -29.54
C ALA A 219 8.24 19.68 -29.50
N THR A 220 8.83 20.13 -28.38
CA THR A 220 10.28 20.34 -28.26
C THR A 220 10.90 19.27 -27.36
N TRP A 221 11.98 18.68 -27.86
CA TRP A 221 12.86 17.82 -27.08
C TRP A 221 13.87 18.67 -26.34
N ARG A 222 14.08 18.36 -25.07
CA ARG A 222 15.01 19.05 -24.18
C ARG A 222 16.06 18.06 -23.72
N MET A 223 17.30 18.49 -23.64
CA MET A 223 18.39 17.74 -23.05
C MET A 223 19.07 18.62 -22.00
N ILE A 224 18.99 18.23 -20.73
CA ILE A 224 19.83 18.82 -19.70
C ILE A 224 21.10 17.98 -19.60
N TYR A 225 22.26 18.62 -19.65
CA TYR A 225 23.54 17.91 -19.66
C TYR A 225 24.61 18.65 -18.88
N ALA A 226 25.56 17.90 -18.32
CA ALA A 226 26.73 18.48 -17.66
C ALA A 226 27.80 18.87 -18.68
N ASN A 227 28.45 20.01 -18.50
CA ASN A 227 29.63 20.33 -19.31
C ASN A 227 30.80 19.38 -18.96
N LEU A 228 31.81 19.26 -19.84
CA LEU A 228 32.93 18.34 -19.61
C LEU A 228 33.79 18.68 -18.37
N ALA A 229 33.72 19.93 -17.90
CA ALA A 229 34.40 20.39 -16.71
C ALA A 229 33.63 20.09 -15.41
N LEU A 230 32.38 19.63 -15.50
CA LEU A 230 31.45 19.41 -14.38
C LEU A 230 31.22 20.66 -13.53
N THR A 231 31.21 21.84 -14.16
CA THR A 231 31.02 23.14 -13.51
C THR A 231 29.69 23.82 -13.87
N GLU A 232 28.99 23.28 -14.87
CA GLU A 232 27.73 23.82 -15.39
C GLU A 232 26.81 22.69 -15.82
N LEU A 233 25.53 22.84 -15.52
CA LEU A 233 24.45 22.14 -16.22
C LEU A 233 23.89 23.06 -17.29
N ARG A 234 23.63 22.51 -18.48
CA ARG A 234 23.28 23.24 -19.69
C ARG A 234 22.03 22.65 -20.33
N LEU A 235 21.28 23.48 -21.05
CA LEU A 235 20.10 23.07 -21.82
C LEU A 235 20.46 23.01 -23.30
N ALA A 236 20.12 21.92 -23.97
CA ALA A 236 20.03 21.86 -25.41
C ALA A 236 18.60 21.50 -25.85
N THR A 237 18.18 21.97 -27.02
CA THR A 237 16.84 21.70 -27.56
C THR A 237 16.88 21.09 -28.95
N SER A 238 15.87 20.29 -29.29
CA SER A 238 15.72 19.63 -30.57
C SER A 238 14.24 19.55 -31.00
N ASN A 239 13.98 19.49 -32.30
CA ASN A 239 12.64 19.26 -32.85
C ASN A 239 12.40 17.78 -33.24
N ASP A 240 13.46 16.98 -33.37
CA ASP A 240 13.41 15.58 -33.81
C ASP A 240 13.96 14.59 -32.76
N GLY A 241 14.41 15.13 -31.63
CA GLY A 241 15.04 14.38 -30.55
C GLY A 241 16.37 13.75 -30.94
N LEU A 242 16.95 14.13 -32.09
CA LEU A 242 18.25 13.67 -32.54
C LEU A 242 19.21 14.83 -32.58
N THR A 243 18.92 15.87 -33.36
CA THR A 243 19.83 16.99 -33.56
C THR A 243 19.57 18.05 -32.50
N PHE A 244 20.44 18.13 -31.50
CA PHE A 244 20.31 19.08 -30.38
C PHE A 244 21.21 20.31 -30.58
N THR A 245 20.68 21.47 -30.21
CA THR A 245 21.40 22.75 -30.20
C THR A 245 21.53 23.26 -28.77
N ASP A 246 22.75 23.48 -28.29
CA ASP A 246 23.03 24.09 -26.99
C ASP A 246 22.43 25.50 -26.92
N GLN A 247 21.63 25.73 -25.88
CA GLN A 247 20.97 27.01 -25.59
C GLN A 247 21.73 27.82 -24.53
N GLY A 248 22.55 27.18 -23.71
CA GLY A 248 23.33 27.81 -22.64
C GLY A 248 23.11 27.20 -21.26
N VAL A 249 23.61 27.90 -20.24
CA VAL A 249 23.73 27.42 -18.86
C VAL A 249 22.39 27.52 -18.11
N VAL A 250 21.93 26.42 -17.53
CA VAL A 250 20.77 26.40 -16.63
C VAL A 250 21.18 26.53 -15.17
N LEU A 251 22.33 25.95 -14.79
CA LEU A 251 22.86 26.02 -13.43
C LEU A 251 24.40 26.07 -13.46
N SER A 252 25.01 26.97 -12.67
CA SER A 252 26.47 27.05 -12.45
C SER A 252 26.82 26.55 -11.05
N LEU A 253 28.10 26.43 -10.70
CA LEU A 253 28.52 26.09 -9.34
C LEU A 253 27.89 27.00 -8.26
N GLY A 254 27.69 26.42 -7.08
CA GLY A 254 27.29 27.13 -5.87
C GLY A 254 28.32 28.16 -5.41
N ALA A 255 27.94 28.97 -4.43
CA ALA A 255 28.91 29.83 -3.74
C ALA A 255 29.87 28.97 -2.91
N GLY A 256 31.11 29.43 -2.70
CA GLY A 256 32.10 28.68 -1.91
C GLY A 256 31.58 28.27 -0.53
N GLY A 257 31.78 27.00 -0.17
CA GLY A 257 31.28 26.35 1.03
C GLY A 257 29.86 25.78 0.92
N GLN A 258 29.23 25.82 -0.26
CA GLN A 258 27.98 25.10 -0.54
C GLN A 258 28.27 23.67 -1.00
N PHE A 259 27.29 22.77 -0.85
CA PHE A 259 27.43 21.35 -1.22
C PHE A 259 27.73 21.11 -2.72
N ASP A 260 27.50 22.12 -3.57
CA ASP A 260 27.65 22.07 -5.02
C ASP A 260 28.64 23.12 -5.57
N ASP A 261 29.63 23.51 -4.77
CA ASP A 261 30.58 24.58 -5.09
C ASP A 261 31.79 24.12 -5.96
N THR A 262 31.98 22.81 -6.16
CA THR A 262 33.06 22.26 -7.00
C THR A 262 32.59 21.40 -8.17
N VAL A 263 31.47 20.68 -8.03
CA VAL A 263 30.97 19.72 -9.04
C VAL A 263 29.48 19.88 -9.25
N LEU A 264 29.06 19.83 -10.52
CA LEU A 264 27.70 19.63 -10.98
C LEU A 264 27.65 18.52 -12.05
N SER A 265 26.91 17.45 -11.79
CA SER A 265 26.75 16.31 -12.71
C SER A 265 25.37 15.67 -12.60
N ASP A 266 25.16 14.60 -13.39
CA ASP A 266 24.01 13.69 -13.31
C ASP A 266 22.63 14.40 -13.23
N PRO A 267 22.30 15.27 -14.20
CA PRO A 267 21.04 15.99 -14.15
C PRO A 267 19.86 15.07 -14.48
N ASN A 268 18.77 15.23 -13.75
CA ASN A 268 17.48 14.63 -14.05
C ASN A 268 16.37 15.69 -13.91
N GLU A 269 15.70 16.01 -15.02
CA GLU A 269 14.68 17.06 -15.12
C GLU A 269 13.31 16.46 -15.43
N ILE A 270 12.31 16.83 -14.61
CA ILE A 270 10.89 16.59 -14.89
C ILE A 270 10.12 17.90 -14.89
N LYS A 271 8.95 17.90 -15.54
CA LYS A 271 8.01 19.02 -15.53
C LYS A 271 6.66 18.55 -15.01
N VAL A 272 6.22 19.15 -13.91
CA VAL A 272 4.97 18.82 -13.20
C VAL A 272 4.24 20.12 -12.92
N ASP A 273 2.96 20.20 -13.28
CA ASP A 273 2.11 21.38 -13.09
C ASP A 273 2.74 22.70 -13.58
N GLY A 274 3.50 22.62 -14.69
CA GLY A 274 4.16 23.77 -15.30
C GLY A 274 5.49 24.20 -14.63
N ILE A 275 5.91 23.53 -13.56
CA ILE A 275 7.18 23.76 -12.87
C ILE A 275 8.18 22.69 -13.30
N TYR A 276 9.41 23.12 -13.59
CA TYR A 276 10.54 22.26 -13.88
C TYR A 276 11.30 21.98 -12.58
N TYR A 277 11.51 20.70 -12.29
CA TYR A 277 12.29 20.21 -11.16
C TYR A 277 13.55 19.55 -11.71
N LEU A 278 14.71 20.09 -11.34
CA LEU A 278 16.02 19.59 -11.73
C LEU A 278 16.72 19.01 -10.52
N TYR A 279 16.78 17.68 -10.47
CA TYR A 279 17.60 16.92 -9.54
C TYR A 279 18.99 16.78 -10.12
N TYR A 280 20.02 16.93 -9.29
CA TYR A 280 21.41 16.92 -9.76
C TYR A 280 22.38 16.49 -8.68
N VAL A 281 23.56 16.03 -9.10
CA VAL A 281 24.68 15.78 -8.18
C VAL A 281 25.46 17.08 -7.96
N GLY A 282 25.62 17.46 -6.71
CA GLY A 282 26.46 18.55 -6.24
C GLY A 282 27.64 18.02 -5.42
N GLY A 283 28.85 18.52 -5.67
CA GLY A 283 30.02 18.21 -4.85
C GLY A 283 30.74 19.42 -4.27
N ASP A 284 31.32 19.24 -3.08
CA ASP A 284 32.04 20.27 -2.31
C ASP A 284 33.57 20.08 -2.30
N GLY A 285 34.06 19.13 -3.10
CA GLY A 285 35.46 18.74 -3.20
C GLY A 285 35.86 17.66 -2.20
N VAL A 286 34.96 17.27 -1.29
CA VAL A 286 35.12 16.17 -0.34
C VAL A 286 34.16 15.02 -0.66
N THR A 287 32.88 15.34 -0.86
CA THR A 287 31.81 14.38 -1.15
C THR A 287 30.91 14.87 -2.29
N THR A 288 30.03 13.99 -2.77
CA THR A 288 28.93 14.32 -3.66
C THR A 288 27.60 13.91 -3.06
N THR A 289 26.60 14.76 -3.26
CA THR A 289 25.24 14.62 -2.71
C THR A 289 24.21 15.06 -3.75
N ILE A 290 22.93 14.82 -3.49
CA ILE A 290 21.86 15.16 -4.43
C ILE A 290 21.20 16.47 -4.03
N GLY A 291 21.16 17.40 -4.98
CA GLY A 291 20.51 18.69 -4.87
C GLY A 291 19.26 18.83 -5.73
N LEU A 292 18.46 19.86 -5.44
CA LEU A 292 17.29 20.26 -6.20
C LEU A 292 17.40 21.73 -6.65
N ALA A 293 17.05 22.00 -7.91
CA ALA A 293 16.78 23.33 -8.43
C ALA A 293 15.42 23.34 -9.15
N THR A 294 14.74 24.49 -9.14
CA THR A 294 13.41 24.62 -9.77
C THR A 294 13.33 25.82 -10.70
N SER A 295 12.50 25.74 -11.73
CA SER A 295 12.20 26.85 -12.64
C SER A 295 10.72 26.85 -13.06
N ALA A 296 10.10 28.03 -13.16
CA ALA A 296 8.75 28.17 -13.71
C ALA A 296 8.71 28.23 -15.24
N THR A 297 9.86 28.38 -15.91
CA THR A 297 9.95 28.55 -17.37
C THR A 297 10.84 27.53 -18.07
N GLY A 298 11.70 26.83 -17.31
CA GLY A 298 12.66 25.86 -17.85
C GLY A 298 13.73 26.49 -18.75
N GLY A 299 13.92 27.81 -18.69
CA GLY A 299 14.85 28.55 -19.53
C GLY A 299 16.27 28.64 -18.95
N VAL A 300 17.23 28.97 -19.82
CA VAL A 300 18.61 29.32 -19.45
C VAL A 300 18.61 30.44 -18.40
N GLY A 301 19.38 30.26 -17.32
CA GLY A 301 19.50 31.22 -16.23
C GLY A 301 18.26 31.40 -15.32
N THR A 302 17.25 30.55 -15.44
CA THR A 302 15.99 30.68 -14.68
C THR A 302 15.86 29.74 -13.48
N TYR A 303 16.78 28.78 -13.34
CA TYR A 303 16.72 27.79 -12.28
C TYR A 303 17.21 28.40 -10.97
N THR A 304 16.40 28.21 -9.93
CA THR A 304 16.70 28.62 -8.56
C THR A 304 17.04 27.39 -7.75
N ARG A 305 18.24 27.35 -7.16
CA ARG A 305 18.65 26.29 -6.22
C ARG A 305 17.70 26.28 -5.03
N ARG A 306 17.27 25.08 -4.66
CA ARG A 306 16.48 24.81 -3.44
C ARG A 306 17.40 24.33 -2.32
N GLY A 307 18.36 23.45 -2.61
CA GLY A 307 19.35 22.99 -1.65
C GLY A 307 19.72 21.52 -1.85
N GLN A 308 20.47 20.98 -0.90
CA GLN A 308 20.77 19.55 -0.77
C GLN A 308 19.53 18.83 -0.23
N ILE A 309 19.08 17.78 -0.92
CA ILE A 309 17.87 17.02 -0.56
C ILE A 309 18.18 15.61 -0.04
N LEU A 310 19.27 14.99 -0.51
CA LEU A 310 19.82 13.76 0.04
C LEU A 310 21.33 13.90 0.18
N ALA A 311 21.85 13.53 1.35
CA ALA A 311 23.27 13.48 1.68
C ALA A 311 23.68 12.08 2.14
N GLU A 312 24.98 11.84 2.24
CA GLU A 312 25.54 10.64 2.84
C GLU A 312 25.12 10.50 4.31
N GLN A 313 24.92 9.27 4.78
CA GLN A 313 24.51 9.03 6.16
C GLN A 313 24.99 7.69 6.73
N GLY A 314 25.07 7.63 8.06
CA GLY A 314 25.39 6.42 8.79
C GLY A 314 26.81 5.90 8.53
N SER A 315 26.97 4.58 8.63
CA SER A 315 28.26 3.90 8.44
C SER A 315 28.17 2.73 7.45
N GLY A 316 27.15 2.72 6.57
CA GLY A 316 26.86 1.62 5.64
C GLY A 316 26.97 2.02 4.18
N TRP A 317 26.12 1.44 3.32
CA TRP A 317 26.21 1.51 1.86
C TRP A 317 26.14 2.92 1.22
N GLU A 318 25.62 3.92 1.93
CA GLU A 318 25.48 5.31 1.44
C GLU A 318 26.26 6.31 2.30
N ASN A 319 27.31 5.87 3.01
CA ASN A 319 28.06 6.72 3.95
C ASN A 319 29.16 7.57 3.32
N VAL A 320 29.51 7.37 2.05
CA VAL A 320 30.58 8.14 1.38
C VAL A 320 30.02 9.20 0.45
N ALA A 321 29.16 8.84 -0.50
CA ALA A 321 28.71 9.74 -1.56
C ALA A 321 27.47 9.21 -2.28
N LEU A 322 26.64 10.11 -2.82
CA LEU A 322 25.43 9.79 -3.60
C LEU A 322 25.56 10.32 -5.04
N PHE A 323 24.93 9.61 -5.98
CA PHE A 323 25.00 9.87 -7.42
C PHE A 323 23.69 9.51 -8.15
N ASP A 324 23.63 9.85 -9.42
CA ASP A 324 22.65 9.37 -10.40
C ASP A 324 21.16 9.52 -9.99
N PRO A 325 20.71 10.72 -9.56
CA PRO A 325 19.31 10.91 -9.24
C PRO A 325 18.42 10.65 -10.46
N TYR A 326 17.37 9.86 -10.30
CA TYR A 326 16.34 9.65 -11.31
C TYR A 326 14.96 9.64 -10.66
N ILE A 327 14.19 10.72 -10.87
CA ILE A 327 12.83 10.86 -10.33
C ILE A 327 11.81 10.27 -11.30
N VAL A 328 10.82 9.55 -10.76
CA VAL A 328 9.68 9.02 -11.52
C VAL A 328 8.41 9.08 -10.67
N GLU A 329 7.26 9.35 -11.31
CA GLU A 329 5.95 9.20 -10.68
C GLU A 329 5.57 7.72 -10.70
N TYR A 330 5.42 7.10 -9.53
CA TYR A 330 5.15 5.65 -9.44
C TYR A 330 3.69 5.32 -9.10
N ASP A 331 3.00 6.29 -8.50
CA ASP A 331 1.57 6.29 -8.21
C ASP A 331 1.08 7.74 -8.28
N THR A 332 -0.22 7.96 -8.40
CA THR A 332 -0.78 9.30 -8.65
C THR A 332 -0.37 10.28 -7.56
N GLY A 333 0.42 11.30 -7.93
CA GLY A 333 0.94 12.31 -7.00
C GLY A 333 2.07 11.82 -6.08
N LYS A 334 2.53 10.58 -6.22
CA LYS A 334 3.62 9.99 -5.44
C LYS A 334 4.85 9.77 -6.30
N TRP A 335 5.99 10.18 -5.75
CA TRP A 335 7.24 10.27 -6.49
C TRP A 335 8.32 9.43 -5.84
N MET A 336 9.14 8.82 -6.68
CA MET A 336 10.28 8.02 -6.24
C MET A 336 11.55 8.52 -6.91
N LEU A 337 12.52 8.89 -6.08
CA LEU A 337 13.87 9.26 -6.48
C LEU A 337 14.75 8.04 -6.32
N TRP A 338 15.09 7.41 -7.43
CA TRP A 338 16.17 6.44 -7.47
C TRP A 338 17.51 7.13 -7.45
N TYR A 339 18.49 6.50 -6.84
CA TYR A 339 19.85 7.00 -6.77
C TYR A 339 20.83 5.85 -6.60
N SER A 340 22.09 6.10 -6.94
CA SER A 340 23.18 5.22 -6.53
C SER A 340 23.94 5.85 -5.36
N ALA A 341 24.52 5.04 -4.50
CA ALA A 341 25.38 5.53 -3.43
C ALA A 341 26.59 4.63 -3.23
N HIS A 342 27.69 5.25 -2.82
CA HIS A 342 28.94 4.60 -2.48
C HIS A 342 29.08 4.49 -0.97
N GLY A 343 29.45 3.29 -0.51
CA GLY A 343 29.75 3.01 0.88
C GLY A 343 30.34 1.62 1.05
N ASP A 344 31.24 1.50 2.02
CA ASP A 344 31.98 0.25 2.31
C ASP A 344 32.74 -0.33 1.10
N GLY A 345 33.17 0.54 0.18
CA GLY A 345 33.94 0.19 -1.02
C GLY A 345 33.11 -0.32 -2.20
N VAL A 346 31.77 -0.25 -2.13
CA VAL A 346 30.86 -0.74 -3.18
C VAL A 346 29.79 0.33 -3.48
N GLN A 347 29.48 0.51 -4.77
CA GLN A 347 28.37 1.36 -5.23
C GLN A 347 27.13 0.51 -5.53
N ARG A 348 25.99 0.89 -4.96
CA ARG A 348 24.70 0.16 -5.02
C ARG A 348 23.56 1.11 -5.34
N LEU A 349 22.38 0.59 -5.69
CA LEU A 349 21.18 1.42 -5.92
C LEU A 349 20.24 1.40 -4.71
N GLY A 350 19.62 2.55 -4.46
CA GLY A 350 18.53 2.73 -3.51
C GLY A 350 17.46 3.65 -4.11
N TYR A 351 16.35 3.80 -3.40
CA TYR A 351 15.36 4.83 -3.71
C TYR A 351 14.82 5.51 -2.45
N ALA A 352 14.29 6.70 -2.64
CA ALA A 352 13.57 7.44 -1.62
C ALA A 352 12.25 7.97 -2.21
N THR A 353 11.23 8.13 -1.38
CA THR A 353 9.88 8.53 -1.83
C THR A 353 9.50 9.90 -1.29
N THR A 354 8.57 10.56 -1.98
CA THR A 354 7.93 11.80 -1.51
C THR A 354 6.55 11.95 -2.15
N ASP A 355 5.61 12.50 -1.39
CA ASP A 355 4.30 12.95 -1.88
C ASP A 355 4.31 14.45 -2.23
N ASP A 356 5.46 15.13 -2.03
CA ASP A 356 5.65 16.55 -2.29
C ASP A 356 7.01 16.80 -2.98
N LEU A 357 6.97 17.11 -4.28
CA LEU A 357 8.17 17.47 -5.08
C LEU A 357 8.87 18.76 -4.63
N THR A 358 8.23 19.55 -3.76
CA THR A 358 8.82 20.74 -3.15
C THR A 358 9.42 20.48 -1.78
N ALA A 359 9.21 19.29 -1.20
CA ALA A 359 9.79 18.90 0.06
C ALA A 359 11.32 18.85 -0.02
N TYR A 360 11.97 19.29 1.05
CA TYR A 360 13.43 19.24 1.22
C TYR A 360 13.90 17.91 1.82
N SER A 361 13.01 16.93 1.96
CA SER A 361 13.28 15.63 2.54
C SER A 361 12.54 14.56 1.74
N PHE A 362 13.28 13.54 1.32
CA PHE A 362 12.72 12.30 0.79
C PHE A 362 12.81 11.21 1.86
N ASP A 363 11.78 10.39 1.95
CA ASP A 363 11.73 9.23 2.83
C ASP A 363 12.44 8.07 2.16
N ARG A 364 13.68 7.79 2.61
CA ARG A 364 14.46 6.64 2.12
C ARG A 364 13.71 5.35 2.43
N SER A 365 13.69 4.44 1.46
CA SER A 365 13.17 3.10 1.70
C SER A 365 13.95 2.42 2.82
N THR A 366 13.25 1.80 3.76
CA THR A 366 13.85 0.86 4.72
C THR A 366 14.48 -0.34 4.00
N GLY A 367 14.13 -0.54 2.73
CA GLY A 367 14.69 -1.52 1.81
C GLY A 367 16.07 -1.23 1.22
N ASN A 368 16.59 -0.03 1.42
CA ASN A 368 17.84 0.35 0.78
C ASN A 368 19.06 -0.36 1.41
N PRO A 369 20.04 -0.81 0.61
CA PRO A 369 20.08 -0.75 -0.86
C PRO A 369 19.24 -1.87 -1.49
N VAL A 370 18.47 -1.52 -2.52
CA VAL A 370 17.53 -2.44 -3.19
C VAL A 370 18.16 -3.20 -4.35
N PHE A 371 19.36 -2.80 -4.77
CA PHE A 371 20.09 -3.50 -5.82
C PHE A 371 21.57 -3.66 -5.49
N TRP A 372 22.07 -4.90 -5.61
CA TRP A 372 23.45 -5.28 -5.36
C TRP A 372 24.12 -5.74 -6.66
N PRO A 373 25.42 -5.47 -6.86
CA PRO A 373 26.15 -5.99 -8.01
C PRO A 373 26.13 -7.51 -7.97
N ALA A 374 25.55 -8.14 -8.99
CA ALA A 374 25.58 -9.59 -9.05
C ALA A 374 27.02 -10.05 -9.30
N ALA A 375 27.29 -11.31 -8.95
CA ALA A 375 28.55 -11.98 -9.29
C ALA A 375 28.65 -12.29 -10.80
N GLN A 376 28.09 -11.45 -11.68
CA GLN A 376 28.26 -11.55 -13.13
C GLN A 376 29.60 -10.92 -13.53
N GLU A 377 30.34 -11.57 -14.42
CA GLU A 377 31.71 -11.18 -14.79
C GLU A 377 31.84 -9.75 -15.36
N TRP A 378 30.76 -9.18 -15.91
CA TRP A 378 30.74 -7.86 -16.54
C TRP A 378 30.29 -6.73 -15.60
N GLU A 379 29.59 -7.00 -14.49
CA GLU A 379 29.15 -5.92 -13.60
C GLU A 379 30.30 -5.40 -12.72
N ASN A 380 31.33 -6.22 -12.49
CA ASN A 380 32.34 -6.08 -11.43
C ASN A 380 31.65 -6.00 -10.06
N PRO A 381 32.04 -6.80 -9.05
CA PRO A 381 31.30 -6.90 -7.80
C PRO A 381 31.20 -5.60 -6.97
N ASN A 382 31.68 -4.46 -7.47
CA ASN A 382 31.85 -3.24 -6.71
C ASN A 382 31.13 -2.00 -7.26
N VAL A 383 30.58 -1.98 -8.48
CA VAL A 383 29.93 -0.75 -8.99
C VAL A 383 28.72 -1.04 -9.88
N ILE A 384 27.56 -0.56 -9.43
CA ILE A 384 26.40 -0.25 -10.27
C ILE A 384 26.06 1.22 -10.12
N ASN A 385 25.90 1.92 -11.24
CA ASN A 385 25.62 3.34 -11.26
C ASN A 385 24.94 3.78 -12.57
N GLU A 386 24.73 5.07 -12.72
CA GLU A 386 24.23 5.73 -13.94
C GLU A 386 22.93 5.09 -14.47
N LEU A 387 21.85 5.20 -13.69
CA LEU A 387 20.60 4.53 -14.00
C LEU A 387 19.59 5.39 -14.78
N THR A 388 18.70 4.70 -15.48
CA THR A 388 17.40 5.21 -15.92
C THR A 388 16.31 4.24 -15.50
N VAL A 389 15.20 4.78 -15.00
CA VAL A 389 14.01 4.00 -14.62
C VAL A 389 12.83 4.40 -15.49
N LEU A 390 12.13 3.40 -16.05
CA LEU A 390 10.80 3.56 -16.63
C LEU A 390 9.83 2.62 -15.91
N ILE A 391 8.59 3.07 -15.75
CA ILE A 391 7.52 2.25 -15.15
C ILE A 391 6.52 1.91 -16.22
N GLU A 392 6.44 0.63 -16.57
CA GLU A 392 5.50 0.12 -17.57
C GLU A 392 5.16 -1.34 -17.28
N ASP A 393 3.95 -1.77 -17.63
CA ASP A 393 3.52 -3.16 -17.48
C ASP A 393 3.63 -3.68 -16.03
N SER A 394 3.37 -2.80 -15.06
CA SER A 394 3.55 -3.05 -13.61
C SER A 394 4.99 -3.47 -13.24
N LYS A 395 5.99 -2.95 -13.97
CA LYS A 395 7.42 -3.19 -13.70
C LYS A 395 8.22 -1.90 -13.68
N TYR A 396 9.20 -1.85 -12.79
CA TYR A 396 10.33 -0.92 -12.86
C TYR A 396 11.37 -1.46 -13.82
N LYS A 397 11.44 -0.90 -15.01
CA LYS A 397 12.40 -1.21 -16.07
C LYS A 397 13.64 -0.34 -15.86
N ILE A 398 14.77 -0.94 -15.50
CA ILE A 398 15.98 -0.20 -15.11
C ILE A 398 17.14 -0.54 -16.06
N TRP A 399 17.67 0.49 -16.71
CA TRP A 399 18.95 0.42 -17.41
C TRP A 399 20.00 1.06 -16.53
N TYR A 400 21.15 0.41 -16.39
CA TYR A 400 22.20 0.84 -15.49
C TYR A 400 23.57 0.50 -16.06
N ARG A 401 24.60 1.15 -15.55
CA ARG A 401 25.98 0.84 -15.88
C ARG A 401 26.59 -0.16 -14.89
N GLY A 402 27.25 -1.17 -15.43
CA GLY A 402 28.21 -2.02 -14.72
C GLY A 402 29.66 -1.56 -14.98
N SER A 403 30.59 -1.97 -14.11
CA SER A 403 32.00 -1.53 -14.14
C SER A 403 33.01 -2.66 -14.33
N GLY A 404 32.68 -3.64 -15.15
CA GLY A 404 33.54 -4.77 -15.51
C GLY A 404 34.93 -4.40 -16.03
N ASN A 405 35.57 -5.35 -16.70
CA ASN A 405 36.93 -5.16 -17.23
C ASN A 405 37.01 -4.08 -18.34
N ASN A 406 35.87 -3.56 -18.81
CA ASN A 406 35.77 -2.53 -19.83
C ASN A 406 35.24 -1.21 -19.24
N SER A 407 35.68 -0.07 -19.78
CA SER A 407 35.31 1.25 -19.27
C SER A 407 33.84 1.67 -19.49
N GLY A 408 32.97 0.80 -20.02
CA GLY A 408 31.55 1.12 -20.22
C GLY A 408 30.69 -0.06 -20.65
N GLU A 409 29.93 -0.61 -19.72
CA GLU A 409 28.95 -1.68 -19.95
C GLU A 409 27.59 -1.26 -19.40
N ILE A 410 26.52 -1.45 -20.18
CA ILE A 410 25.14 -1.13 -19.76
C ILE A 410 24.33 -2.41 -19.71
N GLY A 411 23.68 -2.67 -18.57
CA GLY A 411 22.73 -3.75 -18.40
C GLY A 411 21.29 -3.26 -18.28
N TYR A 412 20.38 -4.23 -18.19
CA TYR A 412 18.96 -4.05 -18.00
C TYR A 412 18.41 -5.08 -17.03
N LEU A 413 17.56 -4.62 -16.12
CA LEU A 413 16.82 -5.46 -15.17
C LEU A 413 15.40 -4.95 -14.97
N THR A 414 14.56 -5.76 -14.34
CA THR A 414 13.24 -5.32 -13.88
C THR A 414 12.97 -5.68 -12.42
N PHE A 415 12.25 -4.80 -11.72
CA PHE A 415 11.51 -5.15 -10.51
C PHE A 415 10.01 -5.15 -10.81
N ASP A 416 9.25 -6.04 -10.20
CA ASP A 416 7.78 -5.94 -10.27
C ASP A 416 7.30 -4.80 -9.38
N GLN A 417 6.15 -4.22 -9.74
CA GLN A 417 5.40 -3.33 -8.86
C GLN A 417 4.52 -4.18 -7.96
N ASP A 418 4.63 -3.95 -6.65
CA ASP A 418 3.65 -4.49 -5.71
C ASP A 418 2.23 -4.03 -6.13
N PRO A 419 1.26 -4.96 -6.25
CA PRO A 419 -0.04 -4.62 -6.82
C PRO A 419 -0.82 -3.59 -5.99
N ILE A 420 -0.52 -3.46 -4.69
CA ILE A 420 -1.22 -2.59 -3.75
C ILE A 420 -0.46 -1.28 -3.57
N THR A 421 0.77 -1.36 -3.05
CA THR A 421 1.60 -0.20 -2.69
C THR A 421 2.25 0.47 -3.89
N LYS A 422 2.33 -0.21 -5.03
CA LYS A 422 3.06 0.18 -6.25
C LYS A 422 4.56 0.36 -6.06
N LEU A 423 5.10 0.14 -4.86
CA LEU A 423 6.53 0.18 -4.61
C LEU A 423 7.23 -0.98 -5.36
N PRO A 424 8.53 -0.85 -5.65
CA PRO A 424 9.28 -1.99 -6.17
C PRO A 424 9.13 -3.15 -5.19
N THR A 425 8.89 -4.36 -5.71
CA THR A 425 9.02 -5.61 -4.94
C THR A 425 10.50 -5.82 -4.64
N THR A 426 11.01 -4.96 -3.79
CA THR A 426 12.35 -4.93 -3.26
C THR A 426 12.18 -4.93 -1.77
N LEU A 427 12.88 -5.86 -1.14
CA LEU A 427 13.18 -5.93 0.30
C LEU A 427 12.73 -4.71 1.11
N PRO A 428 11.96 -4.86 2.21
CA PRO A 428 12.15 -4.05 3.40
C PRO A 428 13.35 -4.64 4.17
N MET A 429 14.50 -3.96 4.24
CA MET A 429 15.63 -4.43 5.08
C MET A 429 15.34 -4.09 6.54
N LEU A 430 14.56 -4.91 7.23
CA LEU A 430 14.52 -4.92 8.68
C LEU A 430 14.58 -6.36 9.19
N GLY A 431 15.80 -6.86 9.41
CA GLY A 431 16.03 -8.02 10.30
C GLY A 431 15.90 -9.42 9.71
N ASP A 432 15.27 -9.60 8.55
CA ASP A 432 14.82 -10.92 8.08
C ASP A 432 15.62 -11.44 6.87
N TYR A 433 16.95 -11.55 6.97
CA TYR A 433 17.75 -12.24 5.94
C TYR A 433 18.27 -13.59 6.40
N TRP A 434 18.16 -14.56 5.49
CA TRP A 434 19.07 -15.69 5.44
C TRP A 434 20.49 -15.17 5.17
N HIS A 435 21.38 -15.29 6.14
CA HIS A 435 22.81 -15.10 5.96
C HIS A 435 23.38 -16.19 5.07
N GLU A 436 24.18 -15.77 4.09
CA GLU A 436 24.73 -16.65 3.08
C GLU A 436 26.25 -16.72 3.18
N GLU A 437 26.79 -17.93 3.16
CA GLU A 437 28.21 -18.18 2.94
C GLU A 437 28.35 -19.19 1.80
N GLY A 438 29.29 -18.97 0.88
CA GLY A 438 29.47 -19.81 -0.32
C GLY A 438 28.72 -19.26 -1.55
N GLY A 439 28.65 -20.08 -2.59
CA GLY A 439 28.10 -19.66 -3.90
C GLY A 439 26.59 -19.83 -4.00
N TRP A 440 25.85 -18.73 -4.00
CA TRP A 440 24.40 -18.71 -4.18
C TRP A 440 23.99 -17.74 -5.29
N SER A 441 22.92 -18.06 -6.01
CA SER A 441 22.29 -17.17 -7.00
C SER A 441 20.76 -17.33 -6.96
N ILE A 442 20.02 -16.36 -7.48
CA ILE A 442 18.59 -16.52 -7.76
C ILE A 442 18.44 -16.94 -9.22
N ASP A 443 17.57 -17.92 -9.49
CA ASP A 443 17.28 -18.47 -10.81
C ASP A 443 15.76 -18.58 -10.97
N SER A 444 15.15 -17.58 -11.62
CA SER A 444 13.71 -17.50 -11.88
C SER A 444 12.85 -17.61 -10.61
N GLY A 445 13.15 -16.80 -9.59
CA GLY A 445 12.42 -16.83 -8.31
C GLY A 445 12.80 -18.00 -7.39
N THR A 446 13.82 -18.80 -7.71
CA THR A 446 14.30 -19.89 -6.84
C THR A 446 15.75 -19.67 -6.44
N LYS A 447 16.10 -19.99 -5.19
CA LYS A 447 17.46 -19.89 -4.67
C LYS A 447 18.30 -21.08 -5.10
N LYS A 448 19.41 -20.87 -5.80
CA LYS A 448 20.24 -21.91 -6.40
C LYS A 448 21.65 -21.92 -5.82
N ASN A 449 22.13 -23.11 -5.43
CA ASN A 449 23.54 -23.31 -5.11
C ASN A 449 24.39 -23.41 -6.39
N THR A 450 25.39 -22.54 -6.51
CA THR A 450 26.31 -22.45 -7.66
C THR A 450 27.70 -23.03 -7.37
N GLN A 451 27.97 -23.46 -6.13
CA GLN A 451 29.30 -23.87 -5.69
C GLN A 451 29.64 -25.32 -6.06
N VAL A 452 30.86 -25.53 -6.60
CA VAL A 452 31.29 -26.80 -7.23
C VAL A 452 32.13 -27.73 -6.34
N ALA A 453 32.68 -27.23 -5.22
CA ALA A 453 33.58 -28.04 -4.38
C ALA A 453 33.55 -27.75 -2.87
N ASP A 454 33.16 -26.54 -2.46
CA ASP A 454 33.06 -26.11 -1.06
C ASP A 454 31.60 -26.05 -0.58
N TYR A 455 31.42 -25.89 0.73
CA TYR A 455 30.10 -25.83 1.37
C TYR A 455 29.42 -24.47 1.16
N ALA A 456 28.16 -24.51 0.72
CA ALA A 456 27.26 -23.37 0.72
C ALA A 456 26.31 -23.45 1.91
N PHE A 457 26.11 -22.33 2.59
CA PHE A 457 25.29 -22.21 3.79
C PHE A 457 24.30 -21.05 3.64
N MET A 458 23.09 -21.26 4.13
CA MET A 458 22.06 -20.24 4.35
C MET A 458 21.53 -20.41 5.77
N TRP A 459 21.43 -19.36 6.59
CA TRP A 459 20.87 -19.44 7.96
C TRP A 459 20.30 -18.12 8.46
N ASP A 460 19.39 -18.15 9.43
CA ASP A 460 18.88 -16.94 10.08
C ASP A 460 19.68 -16.64 11.38
N ARG A 461 19.98 -15.37 11.70
CA ARG A 461 20.63 -14.96 12.97
C ARG A 461 19.64 -14.77 14.13
N VAL A 462 18.36 -15.01 13.93
CA VAL A 462 17.36 -15.04 15.00
C VAL A 462 17.35 -16.44 15.62
N SER A 463 17.53 -16.49 16.95
CA SER A 463 17.40 -17.76 17.65
C SER A 463 15.93 -18.09 17.85
N PHE A 464 15.49 -19.18 17.23
CA PHE A 464 14.18 -19.74 17.48
C PHE A 464 14.26 -20.93 18.41
N THR A 465 13.20 -21.15 19.18
CA THR A 465 13.02 -22.32 20.05
C THR A 465 11.73 -23.00 19.64
N ASN A 466 11.77 -24.33 19.49
CA ASN A 466 10.65 -25.17 19.05
C ASN A 466 10.06 -24.71 17.71
N ILE A 467 10.64 -25.20 16.61
CA ILE A 467 10.29 -24.74 15.26
C ILE A 467 10.02 -25.88 14.29
N VAL A 468 9.35 -25.55 13.20
CA VAL A 468 9.50 -26.25 11.93
C VAL A 468 10.25 -25.36 10.94
N LEU A 469 11.27 -25.92 10.29
CA LEU A 469 11.92 -25.35 9.12
C LEU A 469 11.40 -26.11 7.89
N GLU A 470 10.83 -25.39 6.93
CA GLU A 470 10.21 -25.94 5.71
C GLU A 470 10.75 -25.25 4.47
N PHE A 471 10.92 -25.99 3.39
CA PHE A 471 11.32 -25.45 2.09
C PHE A 471 11.05 -26.44 0.97
N ILE A 472 10.85 -25.94 -0.23
CA ILE A 472 10.85 -26.72 -1.46
C ILE A 472 12.28 -27.01 -1.89
N LEU A 473 12.57 -28.26 -2.22
CA LEU A 473 13.85 -28.74 -2.71
C LEU A 473 13.70 -29.28 -4.13
N ASN A 474 14.44 -28.71 -5.07
CA ASN A 474 14.57 -29.26 -6.43
C ASN A 474 16.02 -29.61 -6.73
N ARG A 475 16.28 -30.88 -7.02
CA ARG A 475 17.58 -31.35 -7.49
C ARG A 475 17.66 -31.20 -9.00
N VAL A 476 18.39 -30.23 -9.53
CA VAL A 476 18.50 -30.06 -10.99
C VAL A 476 19.60 -30.95 -11.59
N SER A 477 20.77 -31.02 -10.95
CA SER A 477 21.91 -31.80 -11.43
C SER A 477 22.82 -32.28 -10.29
N GLY A 478 23.79 -33.16 -10.59
CA GLY A 478 24.78 -33.59 -9.60
C GLY A 478 24.28 -34.58 -8.53
N THR A 479 25.17 -34.97 -7.63
CA THR A 479 24.91 -35.77 -6.42
C THR A 479 24.59 -34.84 -5.26
N TRP A 480 23.44 -35.01 -4.61
CA TRP A 480 23.03 -34.22 -3.44
C TRP A 480 23.58 -34.81 -2.14
N SER A 481 24.69 -34.25 -1.65
CA SER A 481 25.10 -34.42 -0.25
C SER A 481 24.93 -33.07 0.45
N GLY A 482 23.82 -32.95 1.17
CA GLY A 482 23.42 -31.72 1.83
C GLY A 482 22.56 -32.06 3.02
N GLY A 483 22.43 -31.10 3.91
CA GLY A 483 21.80 -31.32 5.18
C GLY A 483 21.31 -30.02 5.76
N ILE A 484 20.31 -30.17 6.59
CA ILE A 484 19.59 -29.07 7.18
C ILE A 484 19.98 -29.04 8.64
N TRP A 485 20.36 -27.87 9.11
CA TRP A 485 21.04 -27.73 10.39
C TRP A 485 20.34 -26.74 11.28
N ARG A 486 20.51 -26.98 12.57
CA ARG A 486 20.37 -25.97 13.61
C ARG A 486 21.71 -25.86 14.30
N VAL A 487 22.32 -24.68 14.31
CA VAL A 487 23.50 -24.40 15.15
C VAL A 487 23.12 -24.68 16.59
N THR A 488 24.02 -25.20 17.43
CA THR A 488 23.81 -25.13 18.88
C THR A 488 25.10 -24.64 19.51
N ASP A 489 25.18 -23.35 19.83
CA ASP A 489 26.42 -22.61 20.16
C ASP A 489 27.49 -22.52 19.06
N LYS A 490 28.53 -21.69 19.28
CA LYS A 490 29.60 -21.41 18.29
C LYS A 490 30.50 -22.60 17.94
N SER A 491 30.46 -23.69 18.69
CA SER A 491 31.38 -24.84 18.59
C SER A 491 30.68 -26.16 18.29
N ASN A 492 29.32 -26.19 18.27
CA ASN A 492 28.54 -27.42 18.10
C ASN A 492 27.37 -27.26 17.11
N LEU A 493 27.04 -28.36 16.43
CA LEU A 493 26.04 -28.41 15.36
C LEU A 493 25.15 -29.63 15.54
N TYR A 494 23.84 -29.48 15.31
CA TYR A 494 22.97 -30.62 15.02
C TYR A 494 22.49 -30.50 13.57
N LEU A 495 22.69 -31.56 12.81
CA LEU A 495 22.44 -31.61 11.38
C LEU A 495 21.61 -32.85 11.06
N LEU A 496 20.57 -32.67 10.26
CA LEU A 496 19.94 -33.74 9.51
C LEU A 496 20.46 -33.72 8.07
N GLU A 497 21.32 -34.68 7.74
CA GLU A 497 21.85 -34.86 6.39
C GLU A 497 20.96 -35.84 5.62
N TYR A 498 20.63 -35.50 4.37
CA TYR A 498 20.24 -36.49 3.40
C TYR A 498 21.48 -36.97 2.65
N SER A 499 21.75 -38.26 2.76
CA SER A 499 22.83 -38.95 2.08
C SER A 499 22.31 -39.56 0.80
N ASP A 500 22.78 -39.09 -0.36
CA ASP A 500 22.44 -39.65 -1.66
C ASP A 500 23.29 -40.87 -2.07
N GLY A 501 24.32 -41.21 -1.29
CA GLY A 501 25.05 -42.47 -1.44
C GLY A 501 24.18 -43.66 -1.00
N PHE A 502 23.95 -44.62 -1.89
CA PHE A 502 23.11 -45.80 -1.60
C PHE A 502 23.58 -46.52 -0.30
N PRO A 503 22.71 -46.67 0.72
CA PRO A 503 21.28 -46.37 0.72
C PRO A 503 20.92 -44.89 0.94
N TYR A 504 19.92 -44.39 0.19
CA TYR A 504 19.33 -43.04 0.33
C TYR A 504 18.71 -42.87 1.72
N THR A 505 19.39 -42.10 2.58
CA THR A 505 19.09 -42.09 4.00
C THR A 505 19.12 -40.70 4.58
N PHE A 506 18.22 -40.45 5.53
CA PHE A 506 18.39 -39.39 6.51
C PHE A 506 19.33 -39.86 7.62
N LYS A 507 20.34 -39.05 7.91
CA LYS A 507 21.36 -39.27 8.94
C LYS A 507 21.45 -38.06 9.85
N PHE A 508 21.50 -38.31 11.15
CA PHE A 508 21.53 -37.24 12.15
C PHE A 508 22.93 -37.15 12.73
N TYR A 509 23.51 -35.96 12.70
CA TYR A 509 24.88 -35.72 13.15
C TYR A 509 24.93 -34.67 14.26
N LYS A 510 25.81 -34.90 15.25
CA LYS A 510 26.36 -33.87 16.12
C LYS A 510 27.74 -33.49 15.61
N ARG A 511 28.02 -32.20 15.44
CA ARG A 511 29.40 -31.70 15.35
C ARG A 511 29.81 -31.16 16.71
N VAL A 512 30.97 -31.55 17.22
CA VAL A 512 31.58 -30.98 18.43
C VAL A 512 33.04 -30.70 18.11
N ALA A 513 33.49 -29.45 18.25
CA ALA A 513 34.90 -29.07 18.02
C ALA A 513 35.47 -29.61 16.69
N ASN A 514 34.69 -29.48 15.60
CA ASN A 514 34.99 -29.97 14.25
C ASN A 514 34.91 -31.49 13.99
N ALA A 515 34.52 -32.30 14.97
CA ALA A 515 34.27 -33.73 14.76
C ALA A 515 32.78 -34.02 14.59
N TYR A 516 32.40 -34.62 13.46
CA TYR A 516 31.04 -35.11 13.21
C TYR A 516 30.87 -36.52 13.80
N THR A 517 29.83 -36.71 14.60
CA THR A 517 29.42 -37.99 15.17
C THR A 517 27.96 -38.22 14.83
N GLN A 518 27.65 -39.32 14.15
CA GLN A 518 26.26 -39.69 13.91
C GLN A 518 25.58 -40.00 15.24
N ILE A 519 24.41 -39.41 15.49
CA ILE A 519 23.56 -39.71 16.64
C ILE A 519 22.41 -40.59 16.16
N GLY A 520 22.23 -41.75 16.78
CA GLY A 520 21.18 -42.69 16.39
C GLY A 520 21.46 -43.43 15.07
N GLY A 521 20.43 -44.10 14.55
CA GLY A 521 20.48 -44.84 13.29
C GLY A 521 20.22 -43.97 12.06
N SER A 522 20.34 -44.55 10.87
CA SER A 522 19.95 -43.93 9.60
C SER A 522 18.55 -44.39 9.21
N VAL A 523 17.77 -43.51 8.57
CA VAL A 523 16.41 -43.84 8.08
C VAL A 523 16.39 -43.83 6.56
N THR A 524 16.03 -44.94 5.94
CA THR A 524 15.92 -45.03 4.47
C THR A 524 14.68 -44.30 3.99
N VAL A 525 14.86 -43.34 3.07
CA VAL A 525 13.76 -42.47 2.58
C VAL A 525 13.50 -42.56 1.08
N GLY A 526 14.30 -43.35 0.37
CA GLY A 526 14.21 -43.46 -1.09
C GLY A 526 14.90 -42.29 -1.79
N GLN A 527 15.08 -42.43 -3.10
CA GLN A 527 15.78 -41.44 -3.92
C GLN A 527 14.84 -40.29 -4.28
N LEU A 528 15.26 -39.04 -4.01
CA LEU A 528 14.65 -37.85 -4.60
C LEU A 528 14.96 -37.77 -6.10
N THR A 529 13.92 -37.57 -6.91
CA THR A 529 14.01 -37.50 -8.37
C THR A 529 14.53 -36.13 -8.80
N ALA A 530 15.46 -36.09 -9.76
CA ALA A 530 15.96 -34.82 -10.28
C ALA A 530 14.88 -34.10 -11.10
N GLY A 531 14.80 -32.77 -10.95
CA GLY A 531 13.80 -31.91 -11.59
C GLY A 531 12.42 -31.94 -10.94
N VAL A 532 12.25 -32.63 -9.82
CA VAL A 532 10.99 -32.70 -9.06
C VAL A 532 11.13 -31.87 -7.78
N ASP A 533 10.10 -31.09 -7.49
CA ASP A 533 9.96 -30.32 -6.26
C ASP A 533 9.50 -31.22 -5.12
N TYR A 534 10.18 -31.14 -3.99
CA TYR A 534 9.84 -31.86 -2.76
C TYR A 534 9.73 -30.87 -1.60
N LEU A 535 8.63 -30.89 -0.87
CA LEU A 535 8.51 -30.12 0.38
C LEU A 535 9.24 -30.88 1.49
N ILE A 536 10.33 -30.31 1.98
CA ILE A 536 11.09 -30.84 3.12
C ILE A 536 10.69 -30.07 4.36
N SER A 537 10.23 -30.79 5.39
CA SER A 537 9.86 -30.19 6.68
C SER A 537 10.66 -30.83 7.80
N ILE A 538 11.27 -30.02 8.68
CA ILE A 538 12.04 -30.50 9.83
C ILE A 538 11.55 -29.84 11.10
N ARG A 539 11.12 -30.67 12.06
CA ARG A 539 10.65 -30.18 13.36
C ARG A 539 11.72 -30.39 14.40
N ILE A 540 11.96 -29.37 15.19
CA ILE A 540 13.01 -29.34 16.19
C ILE A 540 12.39 -28.84 17.49
N ILE A 541 12.36 -29.69 18.53
CA ILE A 541 11.91 -29.34 19.87
C ILE A 541 13.09 -29.38 20.85
N ASP A 542 13.18 -28.38 21.72
CA ASP A 542 14.01 -28.37 22.93
C ASP A 542 13.14 -28.71 24.14
N GLU A 543 13.42 -29.85 24.79
CA GLU A 543 12.65 -30.33 25.95
C GLU A 543 13.33 -30.05 27.30
N GLY A 544 14.35 -29.18 27.35
CA GLY A 544 15.06 -28.95 28.61
C GLY A 544 15.86 -30.18 29.09
N GLY A 545 16.05 -31.19 28.24
CA GLY A 545 16.83 -32.41 28.48
C GLY A 545 17.64 -32.91 27.27
N GLY A 546 17.30 -32.42 26.07
CA GLY A 546 17.86 -32.82 24.78
C GLY A 546 17.05 -32.22 23.63
N LEU A 547 17.56 -32.34 22.40
CA LEU A 547 16.82 -31.98 21.19
C LEU A 547 16.09 -33.20 20.64
N ARG A 548 14.82 -32.99 20.26
CA ARG A 548 14.05 -33.93 19.44
C ARG A 548 13.95 -33.40 18.02
N VAL A 549 14.33 -34.23 17.05
CA VAL A 549 14.25 -33.88 15.62
C VAL A 549 13.42 -34.93 14.90
N LYS A 550 12.57 -34.49 13.97
CA LYS A 550 11.90 -35.33 12.96
C LYS A 550 11.84 -34.62 11.61
N ALA A 551 11.75 -35.38 10.53
CA ALA A 551 11.63 -34.85 9.18
C ALA A 551 10.60 -35.59 8.33
N ASP A 552 10.02 -34.83 7.40
CA ASP A 552 9.05 -35.29 6.42
C ASP A 552 9.50 -34.90 5.00
N ILE A 553 8.94 -35.61 4.03
CA ILE A 553 9.00 -35.25 2.61
C ILE A 553 7.57 -35.27 2.10
N ASP A 554 7.12 -34.17 1.49
CA ASP A 554 5.76 -33.95 0.99
C ASP A 554 4.70 -34.24 2.04
N ARG A 555 4.92 -33.70 3.26
CA ARG A 555 4.08 -33.94 4.45
C ARG A 555 3.85 -35.41 4.77
N THR A 556 4.67 -36.33 4.28
CA THR A 556 4.67 -37.75 4.63
C THR A 556 5.76 -38.00 5.66
N ASN A 557 5.39 -38.48 6.85
CA ASN A 557 6.36 -38.76 7.93
C ASN A 557 7.44 -39.71 7.42
N LYS A 558 8.71 -39.29 7.46
CA LYS A 558 9.84 -40.15 7.06
C LYS A 558 10.62 -40.68 8.24
N THR A 559 10.70 -39.94 9.35
CA THR A 559 11.49 -40.33 10.53
C THR A 559 10.63 -40.34 11.79
N ASN A 560 10.90 -41.28 12.71
CA ASN A 560 10.43 -41.15 14.09
C ASN A 560 11.15 -39.99 14.79
N TRP A 561 10.64 -39.55 15.93
CA TRP A 561 11.36 -38.65 16.81
C TRP A 561 12.70 -39.25 17.22
N LEU A 562 13.77 -38.49 17.03
CA LEU A 562 15.12 -38.88 17.43
C LEU A 562 15.61 -37.93 18.51
N GLU A 563 16.13 -38.50 19.59
CA GLU A 563 16.56 -37.78 20.79
C GLU A 563 18.09 -37.64 20.82
N GLY A 564 18.60 -36.43 21.05
CA GLY A 564 20.02 -36.14 21.20
C GLY A 564 20.37 -35.62 22.60
N ALA A 565 21.36 -36.24 23.27
CA ALA A 565 21.85 -35.79 24.58
C ALA A 565 22.57 -34.42 24.51
N ARG A 566 22.29 -33.57 25.51
CA ARG A 566 22.68 -32.14 25.63
C ARG A 566 24.16 -31.85 25.40
N THR A 567 24.41 -30.62 24.92
CA THR A 567 25.33 -29.69 25.62
C THR A 567 24.93 -28.20 25.55
N TYR A 568 23.99 -27.70 24.72
CA TYR A 568 23.74 -26.23 24.59
C TYR A 568 22.28 -25.84 24.21
N ASN A 569 21.89 -24.57 24.47
CA ASN A 569 20.50 -24.05 24.50
C ASN A 569 20.17 -22.96 23.44
N ASN A 570 21.02 -22.69 22.43
CA ASN A 570 20.76 -21.60 21.48
C ASN A 570 21.28 -21.95 20.08
N GLY A 571 20.44 -21.72 19.07
CA GLY A 571 20.67 -22.11 17.69
C GLY A 571 19.91 -21.34 16.64
N TYR A 572 20.51 -21.31 15.45
CA TYR A 572 20.01 -20.72 14.21
C TYR A 572 19.61 -21.83 13.23
N PRO A 573 18.39 -21.83 12.69
CA PRO A 573 18.02 -22.74 11.61
C PRO A 573 18.76 -22.37 10.32
N GLY A 574 19.07 -23.36 9.49
CA GLY A 574 19.74 -23.13 8.23
C GLY A 574 19.81 -24.35 7.32
N ILE A 575 20.17 -24.08 6.07
CA ILE A 575 20.42 -25.06 5.03
C ILE A 575 21.92 -25.10 4.76
N TRP A 576 22.44 -26.29 4.55
CA TRP A 576 23.82 -26.53 4.17
C TRP A 576 23.87 -27.48 2.99
N ASN A 577 24.64 -27.14 1.97
CA ASN A 577 24.60 -27.84 0.70
C ASN A 577 26.00 -27.94 0.07
N ARG A 578 26.36 -29.11 -0.46
CA ARG A 578 27.61 -29.34 -1.22
C ARG A 578 27.38 -29.56 -2.72
N ALA A 579 26.13 -29.52 -3.17
CA ALA A 579 25.73 -30.03 -4.46
C ALA A 579 25.43 -28.92 -5.45
N THR A 580 26.09 -28.99 -6.61
CA THR A 580 25.89 -28.06 -7.72
C THR A 580 24.51 -28.19 -8.33
N GLY A 581 23.80 -27.07 -8.46
CA GLY A 581 22.49 -27.05 -9.12
C GLY A 581 21.36 -27.64 -8.27
N THR A 582 21.45 -27.51 -6.95
CA THR A 582 20.26 -27.66 -6.09
C THR A 582 19.54 -26.31 -6.00
N LYS A 583 18.23 -26.32 -6.20
CA LYS A 583 17.37 -25.14 -6.04
C LYS A 583 16.50 -25.30 -4.79
N PHE A 584 16.21 -24.18 -4.15
CA PHE A 584 15.38 -24.02 -2.97
C PHE A 584 14.33 -22.97 -3.25
N ASP A 585 13.13 -23.19 -2.73
CA ASP A 585 12.01 -22.26 -2.81
C ASP A 585 11.15 -22.33 -1.54
N ASP A 586 10.26 -21.37 -1.32
CA ASP A 586 9.33 -21.29 -0.16
C ASP A 586 9.98 -21.65 1.18
N LEU A 587 11.14 -21.03 1.45
CA LEU A 587 11.90 -21.27 2.68
C LEU A 587 11.24 -20.54 3.84
N ARG A 588 10.80 -21.28 4.86
CA ARG A 588 10.06 -20.71 5.99
C ARG A 588 10.35 -21.39 7.32
N VAL A 589 10.26 -20.59 8.38
CA VAL A 589 10.38 -20.99 9.78
C VAL A 589 9.09 -20.64 10.50
N ARG A 590 8.52 -21.61 11.21
CA ARG A 590 7.31 -21.41 12.01
C ARG A 590 7.45 -21.98 13.41
N SER A 591 6.66 -21.44 14.33
CA SER A 591 6.52 -21.99 15.68
C SER A 591 6.03 -23.44 15.62
N TYR A 592 6.50 -24.27 16.56
CA TYR A 592 6.06 -25.65 16.68
C TYR A 592 5.86 -26.04 18.14
N VAL A 593 4.80 -26.80 18.40
CA VAL A 593 4.57 -27.48 19.67
C VAL A 593 4.05 -28.88 19.38
N ASP A 594 4.34 -29.85 20.25
CA ASP A 594 3.96 -31.25 20.05
C ASP A 594 2.97 -31.69 21.15
N PRO A 595 1.72 -32.06 20.81
CA PRO A 595 1.10 -31.93 19.47
C PRO A 595 0.82 -30.47 19.10
N GLU A 596 0.56 -30.20 17.82
CA GLU A 596 0.17 -28.86 17.31
C GLU A 596 -1.22 -28.45 17.81
N PRO A 597 -1.55 -27.13 17.83
CA PRO A 597 -2.91 -26.68 18.08
C PRO A 597 -3.92 -27.35 17.15
N THR A 598 -5.09 -27.67 17.69
CA THR A 598 -6.14 -28.37 16.93
C THR A 598 -7.24 -27.41 16.48
N HIS A 599 -7.93 -27.76 15.40
CA HIS A 599 -9.10 -27.03 14.93
C HIS A 599 -10.35 -27.44 15.71
N GLY A 600 -11.08 -26.45 16.20
CA GLY A 600 -12.33 -26.59 16.95
C GLY A 600 -13.58 -26.50 16.08
N SER A 601 -14.64 -25.92 16.64
CA SER A 601 -15.95 -25.85 15.99
C SER A 601 -16.01 -24.79 14.90
N TRP A 602 -16.65 -25.12 13.78
CA TRP A 602 -17.12 -24.20 12.76
C TRP A 602 -18.57 -23.79 13.03
N ALA A 603 -18.87 -22.49 12.90
CA ALA A 603 -20.24 -22.00 12.85
C ALA A 603 -20.85 -22.18 11.45
N SER A 604 -22.17 -22.03 11.34
CA SER A 604 -22.83 -21.91 10.03
C SER A 604 -22.30 -20.68 9.29
N GLU A 605 -22.35 -20.74 7.95
CA GLU A 605 -22.14 -19.56 7.12
C GLU A 605 -23.08 -18.43 7.55
N GLU A 606 -22.47 -17.27 7.75
CA GLU A 606 -23.15 -16.01 7.94
C GLU A 606 -23.16 -15.30 6.58
N GLY A 607 -24.33 -14.84 6.15
CA GLY A 607 -24.45 -13.90 5.04
C GLY A 607 -24.64 -12.51 5.61
N GLN A 608 -24.07 -11.49 4.97
CA GLN A 608 -24.32 -10.12 5.38
C GLN A 608 -25.83 -9.85 5.28
N VAL A 609 -26.47 -9.56 6.41
CA VAL A 609 -27.92 -9.28 6.43
C VAL A 609 -28.10 -7.79 6.19
N SER A 610 -28.44 -7.39 4.96
CA SER A 610 -28.92 -6.04 4.68
C SER A 610 -30.31 -5.87 5.29
N LEU A 611 -30.44 -4.98 6.28
CA LEU A 611 -31.73 -4.61 6.85
C LEU A 611 -31.92 -3.10 6.71
N ASN A 612 -32.98 -2.70 6.01
CA ASN A 612 -33.43 -1.32 5.98
C ASN A 612 -33.71 -0.83 7.41
N LEU A 613 -33.20 0.35 7.76
CA LEU A 613 -33.41 0.91 9.10
C LEU A 613 -34.60 1.87 9.09
N TYR A 614 -35.63 1.54 9.88
CA TYR A 614 -36.77 2.43 10.14
C TYR A 614 -36.59 3.09 11.51
N THR A 615 -36.28 4.37 11.54
CA THR A 615 -35.95 5.08 12.79
C THR A 615 -36.89 6.26 13.05
N HIS A 616 -37.28 6.43 14.32
CA HIS A 616 -38.10 7.55 14.78
C HIS A 616 -37.51 8.12 16.08
N ALA A 617 -36.79 9.23 15.96
CA ALA A 617 -36.18 9.94 17.08
C ALA A 617 -37.03 11.15 17.47
N ILE A 618 -37.41 11.24 18.75
CA ILE A 618 -38.18 12.38 19.28
C ILE A 618 -37.49 12.92 20.53
N ILE A 619 -37.00 14.17 20.46
CA ILE A 619 -36.52 14.93 21.62
C ILE A 619 -37.55 16.03 21.93
N ARG A 620 -38.11 16.00 23.15
CA ARG A 620 -39.12 16.96 23.62
C ARG A 620 -38.85 17.36 25.07
N GLN A 621 -38.74 18.66 25.33
CA GLN A 621 -38.62 19.20 26.69
C GLN A 621 -39.74 20.20 26.98
N PRO A 622 -40.51 20.01 28.07
CA PRO A 622 -41.61 20.92 28.45
C PRO A 622 -41.21 22.05 29.43
N ALA A 623 -39.94 22.16 29.84
CA ALA A 623 -39.47 23.08 30.90
C ALA A 623 -38.60 24.23 30.39
N SER A 624 -38.61 25.36 31.12
CA SER A 624 -38.02 26.66 30.78
C SER A 624 -36.49 26.78 30.93
N ALA A 625 -35.73 25.72 30.62
CA ALA A 625 -34.26 25.74 30.58
C ALA A 625 -33.79 25.43 29.15
N GLU A 626 -32.62 25.94 28.74
CA GLU A 626 -32.08 25.74 27.38
C GLU A 626 -31.99 24.24 27.03
N LEU A 627 -32.24 23.93 25.76
CA LEU A 627 -32.14 22.56 25.21
C LEU A 627 -31.04 22.51 24.15
N TYR A 628 -30.05 21.66 24.41
CA TYR A 628 -29.05 21.25 23.44
C TYR A 628 -29.40 19.86 22.94
N ALA A 629 -30.02 19.78 21.76
CA ALA A 629 -30.47 18.54 21.15
C ALA A 629 -29.59 18.15 19.97
N HIS A 630 -28.96 16.98 20.05
CA HIS A 630 -28.18 16.38 18.96
C HIS A 630 -28.76 15.01 18.59
N VAL A 631 -29.11 14.81 17.33
CA VAL A 631 -29.56 13.53 16.79
C VAL A 631 -28.62 13.12 15.67
N VAL A 632 -27.95 11.97 15.83
CA VAL A 632 -27.07 11.39 14.81
C VAL A 632 -27.62 10.03 14.40
N ILE A 633 -27.83 9.84 13.10
CA ILE A 633 -28.28 8.57 12.53
C ILE A 633 -27.25 8.13 11.48
N ILE A 634 -26.71 6.92 11.65
CA ILE A 634 -25.70 6.35 10.77
C ILE A 634 -26.18 4.97 10.32
N HIS A 635 -26.24 4.74 9.00
CA HIS A 635 -26.59 3.44 8.44
C HIS A 635 -25.92 3.21 7.07
N SER A 636 -25.71 1.95 6.70
CA SER A 636 -25.04 1.56 5.46
C SER A 636 -25.98 1.05 4.34
N GLU A 637 -27.27 0.87 4.62
CA GLU A 637 -28.32 0.38 3.69
C GLU A 637 -29.57 1.27 3.80
N ASP A 638 -30.57 1.17 2.90
CA ASP A 638 -31.77 2.04 2.88
C ASP A 638 -32.24 2.54 4.26
N LEU A 639 -32.30 3.87 4.41
CA LEU A 639 -32.64 4.53 5.67
C LEU A 639 -33.98 5.27 5.57
N TYR A 640 -34.92 4.91 6.44
CA TYR A 640 -36.19 5.62 6.64
C TYR A 640 -36.15 6.36 7.98
N ALA A 641 -35.73 7.62 7.94
CA ALA A 641 -35.48 8.42 9.14
C ALA A 641 -36.58 9.45 9.41
N HIS A 642 -37.09 9.46 10.65
CA HIS A 642 -37.97 10.51 11.15
C HIS A 642 -37.42 11.12 12.44
N ALA A 643 -37.00 12.39 12.38
CA ALA A 643 -36.46 13.11 13.54
C ALA A 643 -37.35 14.31 13.91
N ILE A 644 -37.74 14.41 15.17
CA ILE A 644 -38.52 15.54 15.70
C ILE A 644 -37.81 16.12 16.93
N ILE A 645 -37.42 17.38 16.85
CA ILE A 645 -36.94 18.17 17.99
C ILE A 645 -37.94 19.29 18.25
N ARG A 646 -38.51 19.32 19.47
CA ARG A 646 -39.54 20.31 19.82
C ARG A 646 -39.45 20.77 21.28
N GLN A 647 -39.39 22.09 21.47
CA GLN A 647 -39.49 22.74 22.77
C GLN A 647 -40.66 23.73 22.78
N PRO A 648 -41.65 23.63 23.68
CA PRO A 648 -42.82 24.51 23.72
C PRO A 648 -42.66 25.78 24.56
N THR A 649 -41.53 26.08 25.21
CA THR A 649 -41.39 27.18 26.20
C THR A 649 -40.16 28.08 25.97
N SER A 650 -40.20 29.32 26.51
CA SER A 650 -39.44 30.52 26.09
C SER A 650 -37.94 30.65 26.43
N VAL A 651 -37.11 29.64 26.15
CA VAL A 651 -35.64 29.76 26.22
C VAL A 651 -35.00 29.12 24.99
N ASP A 652 -33.75 29.46 24.69
CA ASP A 652 -33.09 29.13 23.43
C ASP A 652 -33.04 27.61 23.16
N LEU A 653 -33.19 27.24 21.88
CA LEU A 653 -33.06 25.87 21.39
C LEU A 653 -31.88 25.79 20.44
N TYR A 654 -30.94 24.90 20.78
CA TYR A 654 -29.83 24.50 19.92
C TYR A 654 -30.13 23.08 19.41
N ALA A 655 -30.55 22.97 18.16
CA ALA A 655 -30.93 21.72 17.53
C ALA A 655 -29.98 21.39 16.38
N HIS A 656 -29.36 20.21 16.44
CA HIS A 656 -28.53 19.67 15.37
C HIS A 656 -28.97 18.25 15.03
N VAL A 657 -29.31 18.02 13.76
CA VAL A 657 -29.66 16.70 13.23
C VAL A 657 -28.66 16.36 12.12
N VAL A 658 -27.95 15.25 12.29
CA VAL A 658 -26.98 14.72 11.32
C VAL A 658 -27.45 13.34 10.86
N ILE A 659 -27.54 13.15 9.55
CA ILE A 659 -27.78 11.85 8.95
C ILE A 659 -26.63 11.53 7.99
N ILE A 660 -25.90 10.45 8.25
CA ILE A 660 -24.82 9.96 7.39
C ILE A 660 -25.24 8.60 6.84
N HIS A 661 -25.30 8.48 5.52
CA HIS A 661 -25.85 7.30 4.87
C HIS A 661 -25.18 6.99 3.52
N SER A 662 -25.10 5.72 3.14
CA SER A 662 -24.43 5.27 1.89
C SER A 662 -25.37 4.82 0.77
N GLU A 663 -26.67 4.65 1.00
CA GLU A 663 -27.66 4.20 0.00
C GLU A 663 -28.85 5.18 -0.07
N ASP A 664 -30.07 4.73 -0.41
CA ASP A 664 -31.27 5.59 -0.50
C ASP A 664 -31.74 6.11 0.87
N LEU A 665 -31.90 7.42 1.00
CA LEU A 665 -32.41 8.07 2.21
C LEU A 665 -33.82 8.66 2.02
N TYR A 666 -34.75 8.21 2.86
CA TYR A 666 -36.07 8.85 3.06
C TYR A 666 -36.10 9.55 4.41
N ALA A 667 -35.83 10.86 4.42
CA ALA A 667 -35.71 11.65 5.65
C ALA A 667 -36.87 12.64 5.84
N HIS A 668 -37.47 12.62 7.03
CA HIS A 668 -38.35 13.69 7.50
C HIS A 668 -37.80 14.28 8.80
N ALA A 669 -37.47 15.58 8.79
CA ALA A 669 -36.98 16.28 9.97
C ALA A 669 -37.88 17.49 10.30
N VAL A 670 -38.30 17.59 11.56
CA VAL A 670 -39.09 18.72 12.06
C VAL A 670 -38.41 19.32 13.28
N ILE A 671 -37.93 20.55 13.15
CA ILE A 671 -37.38 21.37 14.24
C ILE A 671 -38.35 22.53 14.49
N ARG A 672 -38.92 22.60 15.70
CA ARG A 672 -39.97 23.59 16.00
C ARG A 672 -39.92 24.13 17.42
N GLN A 673 -39.93 25.46 17.53
CA GLN A 673 -40.05 26.23 18.78
C GLN A 673 -41.22 27.22 18.69
N PRO A 674 -42.31 27.09 19.49
CA PRO A 674 -43.46 27.98 19.48
C PRO A 674 -43.24 29.40 20.03
N ASP A 675 -42.37 29.62 21.03
CA ASP A 675 -42.35 30.81 21.91
C ASP A 675 -41.10 31.74 21.73
N SER A 676 -41.02 32.87 22.45
CA SER A 676 -40.18 34.07 22.18
C SER A 676 -38.66 34.02 22.52
N ALA A 677 -37.98 32.90 22.30
CA ALA A 677 -36.52 32.79 22.48
C ALA A 677 -35.83 32.32 21.19
N ASP A 678 -34.52 32.54 21.02
CA ASP A 678 -33.83 32.33 19.76
C ASP A 678 -33.82 30.83 19.38
N LEU A 679 -33.87 30.54 18.08
CA LEU A 679 -33.72 29.17 17.56
C LEU A 679 -32.45 29.07 16.72
N TYR A 680 -31.54 28.20 17.13
CA TYR A 680 -30.37 27.78 16.38
C TYR A 680 -30.60 26.35 15.88
N ALA A 681 -30.92 26.20 14.60
CA ALA A 681 -31.26 24.92 14.00
C ALA A 681 -30.33 24.61 12.83
N SER A 682 -29.68 23.45 12.87
CA SER A 682 -28.95 22.89 11.73
C SER A 682 -29.46 21.50 11.39
N PHE A 683 -29.66 21.25 10.10
CA PHE A 683 -29.89 19.94 9.54
C PHE A 683 -28.81 19.66 8.49
N GLU A 684 -28.10 18.55 8.68
CA GLU A 684 -27.10 18.05 7.75
C GLU A 684 -27.46 16.62 7.32
N ALA A 685 -27.48 16.38 6.01
CA ALA A 685 -27.55 15.03 5.46
C ALA A 685 -26.44 14.83 4.42
N GLN A 686 -25.68 13.75 4.60
CA GLN A 686 -24.65 13.27 3.67
C GLN A 686 -25.06 11.89 3.15
N VAL A 687 -25.27 11.78 1.83
CA VAL A 687 -25.82 10.57 1.18
C VAL A 687 -25.02 10.23 -0.08
N SER A 688 -24.87 8.96 -0.43
CA SER A 688 -24.12 8.55 -1.64
C SER A 688 -25.01 8.22 -2.85
N LEU A 689 -26.30 7.87 -2.66
CA LEU A 689 -27.28 7.56 -3.73
C LEU A 689 -28.49 8.51 -3.69
N ASP A 690 -29.75 8.04 -3.71
CA ASP A 690 -30.92 8.91 -3.83
C ASP A 690 -31.34 9.52 -2.48
N LEU A 691 -31.76 10.79 -2.52
CA LEU A 691 -32.27 11.48 -1.34
C LEU A 691 -33.66 12.04 -1.55
N TYR A 692 -34.60 11.56 -0.73
CA TYR A 692 -35.95 12.11 -0.56
C TYR A 692 -36.07 12.79 0.81
N ALA A 693 -35.73 14.09 0.86
CA ALA A 693 -35.72 14.85 2.11
C ALA A 693 -36.88 15.85 2.21
N HIS A 694 -37.58 15.83 3.34
CA HIS A 694 -38.48 16.90 3.75
C HIS A 694 -38.06 17.43 5.12
N ALA A 695 -37.60 18.68 5.16
CA ALA A 695 -37.24 19.34 6.41
C ALA A 695 -38.03 20.62 6.62
N VAL A 696 -38.54 20.76 7.84
CA VAL A 696 -39.30 21.94 8.26
C VAL A 696 -38.67 22.52 9.52
N ILE A 697 -38.10 23.71 9.39
CA ILE A 697 -37.63 24.53 10.50
C ILE A 697 -38.62 25.70 10.67
N ARG A 698 -39.27 25.76 11.83
CA ARG A 698 -40.35 26.74 12.07
C ARG A 698 -40.36 27.31 13.48
N GLN A 699 -40.38 28.64 13.55
CA GLN A 699 -40.54 29.40 14.79
C GLN A 699 -41.70 30.41 14.68
N PRO A 700 -42.83 30.21 15.38
CA PRO A 700 -44.00 31.07 15.37
C PRO A 700 -43.87 32.45 16.03
N ASP A 701 -43.06 32.62 17.09
CA ASP A 701 -43.07 33.82 17.96
C ASP A 701 -41.69 34.51 18.17
N SER A 702 -41.76 35.73 18.69
CA SER A 702 -40.90 36.96 18.69
C SER A 702 -39.36 36.93 18.97
N ALA A 703 -38.58 35.91 18.64
CA ALA A 703 -37.10 35.98 18.70
C ALA A 703 -36.40 35.61 17.35
N ASP A 704 -35.08 35.77 17.27
CA ASP A 704 -34.32 35.61 16.01
C ASP A 704 -34.21 34.12 15.62
N LEU A 705 -34.23 33.85 14.31
CA LEU A 705 -34.09 32.49 13.77
C LEU A 705 -32.77 32.37 13.00
N TYR A 706 -31.89 31.50 13.50
CA TYR A 706 -30.67 31.06 12.82
C TYR A 706 -30.87 29.63 12.34
N ALA A 707 -31.02 29.45 11.03
CA ALA A 707 -31.29 28.15 10.44
C ALA A 707 -30.32 27.84 9.29
N SER A 708 -29.64 26.69 9.37
CA SER A 708 -28.93 26.08 8.25
C SER A 708 -29.60 24.78 7.84
N PHE A 709 -29.67 24.57 6.53
CA PHE A 709 -30.05 23.32 5.92
C PHE A 709 -29.02 22.99 4.86
N GLU A 710 -28.26 21.92 5.08
CA GLU A 710 -27.19 21.50 4.19
C GLU A 710 -27.40 20.05 3.79
N VAL A 711 -27.38 19.81 2.49
CA VAL A 711 -27.44 18.48 1.90
C VAL A 711 -26.29 18.34 0.93
N GLN A 712 -25.45 17.33 1.14
CA GLN A 712 -24.28 17.07 0.33
C GLN A 712 -24.32 15.65 -0.24
N ILE A 713 -24.13 15.59 -1.56
CA ILE A 713 -23.96 14.36 -2.34
C ILE A 713 -25.25 13.54 -2.44
N SER A 714 -25.63 13.20 -3.68
CA SER A 714 -26.68 12.24 -4.03
C SER A 714 -26.57 11.94 -5.53
N LEU A 715 -27.12 10.82 -6.01
CA LEU A 715 -27.39 10.59 -7.42
C LEU A 715 -28.60 11.44 -7.84
N ASP A 716 -29.79 11.14 -7.31
CA ASP A 716 -30.98 11.98 -7.50
C ASP A 716 -31.42 12.69 -6.22
N LEU A 717 -31.64 14.00 -6.30
CA LEU A 717 -32.04 14.82 -5.16
C LEU A 717 -33.48 15.33 -5.28
N TYR A 718 -34.37 14.84 -4.41
CA TYR A 718 -35.73 15.35 -4.22
C TYR A 718 -35.87 15.96 -2.83
N ALA A 719 -35.62 17.26 -2.74
CA ALA A 719 -35.60 17.93 -1.44
C ALA A 719 -36.58 19.10 -1.33
N HIS A 720 -37.28 19.14 -0.21
CA HIS A 720 -38.14 20.26 0.18
C HIS A 720 -37.70 20.79 1.54
N ALA A 721 -37.07 21.97 1.51
CA ALA A 721 -36.63 22.69 2.71
C ALA A 721 -37.52 23.90 2.95
N VAL A 722 -38.14 23.97 4.12
CA VAL A 722 -39.00 25.08 4.52
C VAL A 722 -38.47 25.71 5.81
N ILE A 723 -37.97 26.93 5.70
CA ILE A 723 -37.61 27.80 6.82
C ILE A 723 -38.64 28.92 6.91
N ARG A 724 -39.40 28.97 8.00
CA ARG A 724 -40.54 29.89 8.14
C ARG A 724 -40.63 30.56 9.51
N GLN A 725 -40.74 31.88 9.47
CA GLN A 725 -40.96 32.75 10.64
C GLN A 725 -42.23 33.61 10.44
N PRO A 726 -43.29 33.45 11.26
CA PRO A 726 -44.53 34.21 11.14
C PRO A 726 -44.52 35.61 11.80
N THR A 727 -43.57 35.93 12.68
CA THR A 727 -43.57 37.14 13.52
C THR A 727 -42.33 38.04 13.34
N SER A 728 -42.34 39.23 13.96
CA SER A 728 -41.54 40.43 13.69
C SER A 728 -40.12 40.46 14.29
N VAL A 729 -39.18 39.68 13.75
CA VAL A 729 -37.73 39.73 14.13
C VAL A 729 -36.86 39.18 12.99
N ASP A 730 -35.53 39.23 13.14
CA ASP A 730 -34.59 38.96 12.06
C ASP A 730 -34.52 37.47 11.71
N LEU A 731 -34.35 37.18 10.42
CA LEU A 731 -34.24 35.83 9.87
C LEU A 731 -32.89 35.65 9.21
N TYR A 732 -32.06 34.78 9.77
CA TYR A 732 -30.80 34.32 9.20
C TYR A 732 -30.97 32.88 8.72
N ALA A 733 -31.15 32.71 7.42
CA ALA A 733 -31.43 31.42 6.82
C ALA A 733 -30.42 31.09 5.73
N HIS A 734 -29.74 29.96 5.89
CA HIS A 734 -28.92 29.33 4.87
C HIS A 734 -29.57 28.03 4.43
N VAL A 735 -29.79 27.89 3.13
CA VAL A 735 -30.20 26.62 2.52
C VAL A 735 -29.23 26.34 1.40
N GLU A 736 -28.52 25.22 1.50
CA GLU A 736 -27.57 24.78 0.51
C GLU A 736 -27.82 23.33 0.11
N PHE A 737 -27.91 23.12 -1.21
CA PHE A 737 -27.92 21.80 -1.83
C PHE A 737 -26.69 21.71 -2.74
N ILE A 738 -25.79 20.78 -2.46
CA ILE A 738 -24.54 20.58 -3.22
C ILE A 738 -24.50 19.19 -3.83
N ARG A 739 -24.24 19.14 -5.15
CA ARG A 739 -23.87 17.95 -5.95
C ARG A 739 -24.95 16.86 -6.00
N SER A 740 -25.71 16.85 -7.10
CA SER A 740 -26.47 15.69 -7.57
C SER A 740 -26.23 15.41 -9.06
N ILE A 741 -26.75 14.32 -9.62
CA ILE A 741 -26.85 14.08 -11.07
C ILE A 741 -28.15 14.71 -11.60
N GLU A 742 -29.31 14.33 -11.03
CA GLU A 742 -30.60 15.01 -11.25
C GLU A 742 -31.02 15.80 -9.99
N LEU A 743 -31.67 16.95 -10.18
CA LEU A 743 -32.01 17.86 -9.07
C LEU A 743 -33.45 18.37 -9.14
N TYR A 744 -34.24 18.07 -8.11
CA TYR A 744 -35.58 18.63 -7.86
C TYR A 744 -35.61 19.25 -6.45
N ALA A 745 -35.13 20.48 -6.33
CA ALA A 745 -35.03 21.19 -5.06
C ALA A 745 -36.06 22.32 -4.94
N HIS A 746 -36.77 22.34 -3.81
CA HIS A 746 -37.66 23.42 -3.43
C HIS A 746 -37.24 24.03 -2.08
N ALA A 747 -36.72 25.25 -2.14
CA ALA A 747 -36.31 26.03 -0.98
C ALA A 747 -37.29 27.17 -0.71
N ILE A 748 -37.88 27.21 0.48
CA ILE A 748 -38.74 28.31 0.91
C ILE A 748 -38.14 28.96 2.16
N ILE A 749 -37.73 30.22 2.03
CA ILE A 749 -37.36 31.09 3.16
C ILE A 749 -38.41 32.21 3.23
N ARG A 750 -39.20 32.24 4.32
CA ARG A 750 -40.35 33.14 4.40
C ARG A 750 -40.53 33.78 5.77
N ASN A 751 -40.56 35.12 5.80
CA ASN A 751 -40.99 35.94 6.93
C ASN A 751 -42.40 36.55 6.67
N ILE A 752 -43.32 36.46 7.64
CA ILE A 752 -44.74 36.87 7.51
C ILE A 752 -45.12 37.99 8.52
N GLY A 753 -44.18 38.48 9.34
CA GLY A 753 -44.42 39.48 10.39
C GLY A 753 -44.86 40.88 9.93
N SER A 754 -45.38 41.69 10.86
CA SER A 754 -46.04 42.99 10.60
C SER A 754 -45.35 44.24 11.19
N ALA A 755 -44.09 44.15 11.65
CA ALA A 755 -43.26 45.28 12.11
C ALA A 755 -41.79 44.99 11.74
N PRO A 756 -40.89 45.99 11.57
CA PRO A 756 -39.85 45.99 10.54
C PRO A 756 -38.72 44.99 10.84
N PRO A 757 -38.69 43.80 10.22
CA PRO A 757 -37.61 42.82 10.39
C PRO A 757 -36.63 42.89 9.21
N GLU A 758 -35.35 42.59 9.42
CA GLU A 758 -34.39 42.36 8.34
C GLU A 758 -34.34 40.86 8.01
N VAL A 759 -34.34 40.53 6.71
CA VAL A 759 -34.19 39.14 6.24
C VAL A 759 -32.83 39.01 5.56
N TYR A 760 -31.98 38.15 6.12
CA TYR A 760 -30.70 37.73 5.59
C TYR A 760 -30.84 36.29 5.08
N GLY A 761 -31.35 36.16 3.86
CA GLY A 761 -31.61 34.87 3.23
C GLY A 761 -30.54 34.51 2.21
N HIS A 762 -29.85 33.40 2.41
CA HIS A 762 -28.86 32.86 1.47
C HIS A 762 -29.29 31.47 1.00
N GLY A 763 -29.83 31.38 -0.22
CA GLY A 763 -30.21 30.13 -0.85
C GLY A 763 -29.24 29.76 -1.97
N ILE A 764 -28.50 28.67 -1.81
CA ILE A 764 -27.64 28.10 -2.85
C ILE A 764 -28.25 26.77 -3.29
N ILE A 765 -28.49 26.65 -4.59
CA ILE A 765 -28.85 25.40 -5.25
C ILE A 765 -27.78 25.15 -6.30
N ARG A 766 -26.87 24.19 -6.04
CA ARG A 766 -25.71 23.94 -6.91
C ARG A 766 -25.68 22.50 -7.38
N ASN A 767 -26.02 22.30 -8.66
CA ASN A 767 -25.85 21.02 -9.35
C ASN A 767 -24.56 21.06 -10.22
N ILE A 768 -23.70 20.05 -10.09
CA ILE A 768 -22.44 19.89 -10.83
C ILE A 768 -22.50 18.63 -11.75
N GLY A 769 -23.59 17.88 -11.72
CA GLY A 769 -23.84 16.71 -12.57
C GLY A 769 -24.30 17.04 -14.00
N SER A 770 -24.64 16.01 -14.77
CA SER A 770 -24.86 16.07 -16.23
C SER A 770 -26.33 15.89 -16.68
N ALA A 771 -27.33 16.06 -15.82
CA ALA A 771 -28.75 15.88 -16.16
C ALA A 771 -29.64 17.02 -15.60
N GLU A 772 -30.91 17.07 -16.04
CA GLU A 772 -31.84 18.20 -15.84
C GLU A 772 -31.92 18.72 -14.39
N ALA A 773 -31.93 20.05 -14.22
CA ALA A 773 -32.10 20.70 -12.91
C ALA A 773 -33.39 21.53 -12.83
N TYR A 774 -34.24 21.23 -11.83
CA TYR A 774 -35.44 21.98 -11.46
C TYR A 774 -35.26 22.63 -10.09
N GLY A 775 -34.87 23.90 -10.09
CA GLY A 775 -34.65 24.69 -8.87
C GLY A 775 -35.78 25.69 -8.64
N HIS A 776 -36.51 25.57 -7.53
CA HIS A 776 -37.46 26.59 -7.09
C HIS A 776 -37.03 27.19 -5.76
N ALA A 777 -36.63 28.46 -5.79
CA ALA A 777 -36.21 29.20 -4.59
C ALA A 777 -37.12 30.42 -4.37
N VAL A 778 -37.73 30.49 -3.20
CA VAL A 778 -38.58 31.64 -2.81
C VAL A 778 -38.02 32.27 -1.55
N ILE A 779 -37.53 33.51 -1.68
CA ILE A 779 -37.21 34.39 -0.56
C ILE A 779 -38.22 35.54 -0.57
N ARG A 780 -39.10 35.56 0.42
CA ARG A 780 -40.21 36.52 0.45
C ARG A 780 -40.36 37.18 1.81
N GLN A 781 -40.40 38.51 1.76
CA GLN A 781 -40.76 39.39 2.86
C GLN A 781 -42.09 40.09 2.54
N LEU A 782 -42.92 40.37 3.56
CA LEU A 782 -44.27 40.91 3.35
C LEU A 782 -44.46 42.36 3.86
N THR A 783 -43.52 42.91 4.63
CA THR A 783 -43.54 44.28 5.20
C THR A 783 -42.09 44.82 5.31
N SER A 784 -41.78 46.03 4.81
CA SER A 784 -40.39 46.54 4.56
C SER A 784 -39.69 47.16 5.79
N LEU A 785 -38.34 47.11 5.90
CA LEU A 785 -37.42 48.13 5.36
C LEU A 785 -36.31 47.59 4.43
N ASN A 786 -35.61 46.49 4.77
CA ASN A 786 -34.48 45.94 3.98
C ASN A 786 -34.59 44.41 3.77
N LEU A 787 -34.31 43.94 2.54
CA LEU A 787 -34.19 42.51 2.18
C LEU A 787 -32.79 42.26 1.61
N TYR A 788 -31.96 41.50 2.34
CA TYR A 788 -30.64 41.06 1.87
C TYR A 788 -30.75 39.59 1.46
N ALA A 789 -31.10 39.39 0.19
CA ALA A 789 -31.34 38.07 -0.36
C ALA A 789 -30.33 37.75 -1.46
N HIS A 790 -29.69 36.59 -1.36
CA HIS A 790 -28.84 36.05 -2.40
C HIS A 790 -29.38 34.67 -2.78
N VAL A 791 -29.72 34.49 -4.05
CA VAL A 791 -30.14 33.21 -4.62
C VAL A 791 -29.17 32.87 -5.73
N VAL A 792 -28.51 31.72 -5.61
CA VAL A 792 -27.61 31.18 -6.62
C VAL A 792 -28.17 29.83 -7.06
N ILE A 793 -28.54 29.74 -8.33
CA ILE A 793 -28.90 28.46 -8.97
C ILE A 793 -27.90 28.24 -10.09
N ILE A 794 -27.02 27.24 -9.94
CA ILE A 794 -25.96 26.95 -10.91
C ILE A 794 -26.14 25.52 -11.41
N HIS A 795 -26.05 25.35 -12.72
CA HIS A 795 -26.09 24.06 -13.40
C HIS A 795 -25.12 24.06 -14.60
N SER A 796 -24.62 22.89 -14.97
CA SER A 796 -23.69 22.65 -16.08
C SER A 796 -24.38 22.59 -17.45
N GLU A 797 -25.66 22.16 -17.50
CA GLU A 797 -26.44 21.92 -18.72
C GLU A 797 -27.88 22.51 -18.64
N ASP A 798 -28.94 21.78 -19.03
CA ASP A 798 -30.35 22.27 -19.06
C ASP A 798 -30.93 22.61 -17.68
N LEU A 799 -31.40 23.86 -17.50
CA LEU A 799 -31.86 24.42 -16.23
C LEU A 799 -33.27 25.00 -16.31
N TYR A 800 -34.19 24.42 -15.53
CA TYR A 800 -35.54 24.94 -15.28
C TYR A 800 -35.61 25.59 -13.90
N ALA A 801 -35.09 26.82 -13.80
CA ALA A 801 -35.05 27.56 -12.56
C ALA A 801 -36.19 28.59 -12.45
N HIS A 802 -36.77 28.69 -11.26
CA HIS A 802 -37.63 29.81 -10.88
C HIS A 802 -37.17 30.35 -9.51
N ALA A 803 -36.66 31.57 -9.52
CA ALA A 803 -36.26 32.29 -8.31
C ALA A 803 -37.18 33.48 -8.07
N VAL A 804 -37.73 33.58 -6.87
CA VAL A 804 -38.58 34.71 -6.46
C VAL A 804 -37.94 35.38 -5.26
N ILE A 805 -37.35 36.54 -5.48
CA ILE A 805 -37.01 37.51 -4.43
C ILE A 805 -38.09 38.58 -4.47
N ARG A 806 -38.89 38.70 -3.41
CA ARG A 806 -40.00 39.65 -3.38
C ARG A 806 -40.03 40.47 -2.11
N GLN A 807 -39.89 41.77 -2.28
CA GLN A 807 -40.16 42.82 -1.30
C GLN A 807 -41.32 43.70 -1.83
N PRO A 808 -42.41 43.91 -1.08
CA PRO A 808 -43.46 44.84 -1.49
C PRO A 808 -42.98 46.30 -1.40
N ALA A 809 -43.53 47.18 -2.25
CA ALA A 809 -43.23 48.61 -2.23
C ALA A 809 -43.59 49.23 -0.87
N SER A 810 -42.66 49.99 -0.29
CA SER A 810 -42.90 50.80 0.91
C SER A 810 -44.03 51.80 0.64
N ALA A 811 -45.03 51.85 1.51
CA ALA A 811 -45.96 52.97 1.57
C ALA A 811 -45.33 54.12 2.37
#